data_AF-A0ABD5Q2M2-F1
#
_entry.id   AF-A0ABD5Q2M2-F1
#
_cell.length_a   1.000
_cell.length_b   1.000
_cell.length_c   1.000
_cell.angle_alpha   90.00
_cell.angle_beta   90.00
_cell.angle_gamma   90.00
#
_symmetry.space_group_name_H-M   'P 1'
#
loop_
_entity.id
_entity.type
_entity.pdbx_description
1 polymer ?
#
loop_
_entity_poly.entity_id
_entity_poly.type
_entity_poly.pdbx_seq_one_letter_code
_entity_poly.pdbx_strand_id
1 'polypeptide(L)'
;MARAENTELIDNFEQFYRRYYSDEIGELAQNYPNEQRSLHVDWTELYRYDSDLADDFVSKPEQLREYAEEALRLYDLPVDVSLGQAHVRIENLDQQTDIREIRARHVNTLVSVQGIVRKATDVRPKIQEAAFECQRCGTLTYIPQSSGDFQEPHECQGCERQGPFQINFDQSEFVDSQKLRIQESPEGLRGGETPKSLDVHIEDDITGDVTPGDHVKVTGILHLEQQGSEQDKSAVFDVYMDGISVTIEDEEFEEMDITDEDKKEIVELSQEEGIYEQMVDSMAPAIYGYDEEKLAMILQLFSGVTKHLPDESRIRGDLHMLLIGDPGTGKSQMISYVQNIAPRSVYTSGKGSSSAGLTAAAVRDDFGDGQQWTLEAGALVLADKGIAAVDELDKMAPDDRSAMHEALEQQKISVSKAGINATLKSRCSLLGAANPKYGRFDQYEPIGEQIDLEPALISRFDLIFTVTDQPDEEEDKRLAEHILQTNYAGQLNTQRTEMSAPNISQAEVDNETQEVAPAIEPDLLRKYIAYSKRNCFPTMTDEAMERIRDFYVDLRTKGADEDAPVPVTARKLEALVRLAEASARVRLSDEVKIEDAERSVRITRSCLQDIGVDPETGQFDADVVETGQSKSQRDRIKNLKQLIGEIEEDYEEGAPVDEVMARADEIGMEQSKAEHEIDKLKQKGEVYEPSTDHLRTT
;
A
#
# COMPACT_ATOMS: atom_id res chain seq x y z
N MET A 1 -57.06 -7.94 -1.71
CA MET A 1 -56.22 -7.02 -2.49
C MET A 1 -54.76 -7.33 -2.18
N ALA A 2 -54.27 -7.16 -0.94
CA ALA A 2 -52.90 -7.54 -0.56
C ALA A 2 -52.47 -9.00 -0.91
N ARG A 3 -53.31 -10.02 -0.66
CA ARG A 3 -52.97 -11.42 -1.03
C ARG A 3 -52.91 -11.70 -2.54
N ALA A 4 -53.50 -10.85 -3.38
CA ALA A 4 -53.47 -11.01 -4.83
C ALA A 4 -52.23 -10.32 -5.43
N GLU A 5 -51.88 -9.13 -4.91
CA GLU A 5 -50.65 -8.42 -5.27
C GLU A 5 -49.40 -9.24 -4.92
N ASN A 6 -49.40 -9.95 -3.77
CA ASN A 6 -48.28 -10.81 -3.39
C ASN A 6 -48.07 -11.98 -4.37
N THR A 7 -49.14 -12.57 -4.92
CA THR A 7 -49.01 -13.67 -5.89
C THR A 7 -48.52 -13.18 -7.25
N GLU A 8 -48.95 -11.98 -7.68
CA GLU A 8 -48.46 -11.37 -8.92
C GLU A 8 -46.95 -11.08 -8.87
N LEU A 9 -46.43 -10.64 -7.72
CA LEU A 9 -44.99 -10.42 -7.53
C LEU A 9 -44.19 -11.71 -7.57
N ILE A 10 -44.66 -12.77 -6.91
CA ILE A 10 -44.01 -14.10 -6.93
C ILE A 10 -44.01 -14.66 -8.35
N ASP A 11 -45.13 -14.58 -9.07
CA ASP A 11 -45.24 -15.02 -10.47
C ASP A 11 -44.30 -14.22 -11.41
N ASN A 12 -44.08 -12.93 -11.13
CA ASN A 12 -43.14 -12.09 -11.87
C ASN A 12 -41.69 -12.51 -11.63
N PHE A 13 -41.30 -12.80 -10.37
CA PHE A 13 -39.98 -13.35 -10.07
C PHE A 13 -39.77 -14.72 -10.71
N GLU A 14 -40.78 -15.59 -10.71
CA GLU A 14 -40.69 -16.89 -11.41
C GLU A 14 -40.44 -16.72 -12.92
N GLN A 15 -41.14 -15.77 -13.56
CA GLN A 15 -40.93 -15.47 -14.98
C GLN A 15 -39.54 -14.88 -15.25
N PHE A 16 -39.04 -14.03 -14.36
CA PHE A 16 -37.69 -13.49 -14.43
C PHE A 16 -36.65 -14.62 -14.37
N TYR A 17 -36.77 -15.51 -13.39
CA TYR A 17 -35.90 -16.68 -13.24
C TYR A 17 -35.92 -17.60 -14.47
N ARG A 18 -37.10 -17.89 -15.03
CA ARG A 18 -37.21 -18.72 -16.26
C ARG A 18 -36.52 -18.09 -17.47
N ARG A 19 -36.38 -16.76 -17.50
CA ARG A 19 -35.87 -16.03 -18.66
C ARG A 19 -34.37 -15.79 -18.60
N TYR A 20 -33.84 -15.50 -17.41
CA TYR A 20 -32.45 -15.08 -17.23
C TYR A 20 -31.62 -16.09 -16.43
N TYR A 21 -32.21 -16.77 -15.44
CA TYR A 21 -31.46 -17.56 -14.44
C TYR A 21 -31.75 -19.07 -14.49
N SER A 22 -32.26 -19.59 -15.61
CA SER A 22 -32.71 -21.00 -15.67
C SER A 22 -31.57 -22.00 -15.55
N ASP A 23 -30.38 -21.64 -16.04
CA ASP A 23 -29.20 -22.49 -16.02
C ASP A 23 -28.54 -22.44 -14.64
N GLU A 24 -28.40 -21.24 -14.06
CA GLU A 24 -27.87 -21.00 -12.71
C GLU A 24 -28.72 -21.68 -11.63
N ILE A 25 -30.04 -21.63 -11.75
CA ILE A 25 -30.95 -22.35 -10.85
C ILE A 25 -30.79 -23.88 -11.01
N GLY A 26 -30.48 -24.35 -12.22
CA GLY A 26 -30.17 -25.74 -12.48
C GLY A 26 -28.84 -26.19 -11.84
N GLU A 27 -27.83 -25.32 -11.80
CA GLU A 27 -26.56 -25.55 -11.10
C GLU A 27 -26.75 -25.51 -9.58
N LEU A 28 -27.48 -24.51 -9.07
CA LEU A 28 -27.85 -24.42 -7.65
C LEU A 28 -28.55 -25.71 -7.20
N ALA A 29 -29.52 -26.21 -7.96
CA ALA A 29 -30.24 -27.44 -7.63
C ALA A 29 -29.35 -28.70 -7.62
N GLN A 30 -28.22 -28.72 -8.34
CA GLN A 30 -27.26 -29.82 -8.32
C GLN A 30 -26.31 -29.76 -7.12
N ASN A 31 -25.92 -28.54 -6.73
CA ASN A 31 -24.91 -28.29 -5.70
C ASN A 31 -25.51 -28.07 -4.30
N TYR A 32 -26.83 -27.88 -4.22
CA TYR A 32 -27.57 -27.74 -2.97
C TYR A 32 -27.62 -29.04 -2.16
N PRO A 33 -27.48 -29.02 -0.81
CA PRO A 33 -27.26 -27.88 0.08
C PRO A 33 -25.80 -27.71 0.55
N ASN A 34 -24.86 -28.49 0.02
CA ASN A 34 -23.51 -28.62 0.58
C ASN A 34 -22.49 -27.65 -0.04
N GLU A 35 -22.62 -27.35 -1.33
CA GLU A 35 -21.65 -26.53 -2.06
C GLU A 35 -22.19 -25.14 -2.40
N GLN A 36 -23.51 -24.99 -2.56
CA GLN A 36 -24.12 -23.71 -2.90
C GLN A 36 -25.53 -23.59 -2.32
N ARG A 37 -25.81 -22.48 -1.62
CA ARG A 37 -27.12 -22.17 -1.02
C ARG A 37 -27.75 -20.89 -1.56
N SER A 38 -26.94 -20.00 -2.13
CA SER A 38 -27.42 -18.73 -2.67
C SER A 38 -27.47 -18.69 -4.19
N LEU A 39 -28.52 -18.04 -4.71
CA LEU A 39 -28.59 -17.54 -6.07
C LEU A 39 -28.14 -16.09 -6.09
N HIS A 40 -27.11 -15.79 -6.88
CA HIS A 40 -26.63 -14.43 -7.10
C HIS A 40 -27.36 -13.84 -8.31
N VAL A 41 -28.00 -12.68 -8.10
CA VAL A 41 -28.79 -11.99 -9.11
C VAL A 41 -28.19 -10.60 -9.34
N ASP A 42 -27.87 -10.27 -10.59
CA ASP A 42 -27.37 -8.95 -10.95
C ASP A 42 -28.53 -7.94 -11.01
N TRP A 43 -28.40 -6.85 -10.25
CA TRP A 43 -29.39 -5.77 -10.21
C TRP A 43 -29.64 -5.15 -11.60
N THR A 44 -28.61 -5.07 -12.45
CA THR A 44 -28.72 -4.53 -13.81
C THR A 44 -29.68 -5.35 -14.67
N GLU A 45 -29.71 -6.66 -14.47
CA GLU A 45 -30.61 -7.56 -15.21
C GLU A 45 -32.03 -7.46 -14.70
N LEU A 46 -32.22 -7.35 -13.38
CA LEU A 46 -33.52 -7.10 -12.78
C LEU A 46 -34.10 -5.77 -13.31
N TYR A 47 -33.30 -4.71 -13.32
CA TYR A 47 -33.71 -3.40 -13.83
C TYR A 47 -34.04 -3.41 -15.33
N ARG A 48 -33.31 -4.19 -16.15
CA ARG A 48 -33.60 -4.36 -17.58
C ARG A 48 -34.89 -5.14 -17.83
N TYR A 49 -35.25 -6.06 -16.94
CA TYR A 49 -36.49 -6.83 -17.04
C TYR A 49 -37.69 -5.97 -16.62
N ASP A 50 -37.62 -5.39 -15.42
CA ASP A 50 -38.67 -4.54 -14.87
C ASP A 50 -38.06 -3.48 -13.93
N SER A 51 -38.11 -2.23 -14.35
CA SER A 51 -37.60 -1.09 -13.57
C SER A 51 -38.40 -0.86 -12.29
N ASP A 52 -39.72 -1.08 -12.32
CA ASP A 52 -40.58 -0.84 -11.16
C ASP A 52 -40.29 -1.87 -10.07
N LEU A 53 -40.09 -3.13 -10.46
CA LEU A 53 -39.70 -4.21 -9.53
C LEU A 53 -38.32 -3.95 -8.89
N ALA A 54 -37.36 -3.44 -9.67
CA ALA A 54 -36.02 -3.12 -9.19
C ALA A 54 -36.04 -1.94 -8.19
N ASP A 55 -36.81 -0.88 -8.48
CA ASP A 55 -36.98 0.27 -7.58
C ASP A 55 -37.71 -0.13 -6.28
N ASP A 56 -38.73 -0.99 -6.39
CA ASP A 56 -39.43 -1.53 -5.24
C ASP A 56 -38.47 -2.37 -4.35
N PHE A 57 -37.53 -3.11 -4.95
CA PHE A 57 -36.52 -3.89 -4.21
C PHE A 57 -35.60 -2.99 -3.39
N VAL A 58 -35.18 -1.85 -3.94
CA VAL A 58 -34.34 -0.89 -3.21
C VAL A 58 -35.11 -0.26 -2.05
N SER A 59 -36.40 0.02 -2.24
CA SER A 59 -37.24 0.66 -1.23
C SER A 59 -37.73 -0.27 -0.11
N LYS A 60 -37.97 -1.56 -0.42
CA LYS A 60 -38.49 -2.59 0.50
C LYS A 60 -37.75 -3.92 0.32
N PRO A 61 -36.45 -3.97 0.63
CA PRO A 61 -35.62 -5.15 0.35
C PRO A 61 -36.05 -6.39 1.15
N GLU A 62 -36.45 -6.26 2.42
CA GLU A 62 -36.85 -7.42 3.24
C GLU A 62 -38.04 -8.17 2.63
N GLN A 63 -39.09 -7.44 2.24
CA GLN A 63 -40.32 -8.02 1.70
C GLN A 63 -40.12 -8.63 0.32
N LEU A 64 -39.41 -7.92 -0.57
CA LEU A 64 -39.15 -8.46 -1.90
C LEU A 64 -38.19 -9.64 -1.88
N ARG A 65 -37.23 -9.68 -0.94
CA ARG A 65 -36.36 -10.84 -0.75
C ARG A 65 -37.18 -12.07 -0.35
N GLU A 66 -38.11 -11.95 0.60
CA GLU A 66 -38.99 -13.07 0.96
C GLU A 66 -39.79 -13.58 -0.25
N TYR A 67 -40.35 -12.69 -1.08
CA TYR A 67 -41.06 -13.11 -2.29
C TYR A 67 -40.14 -13.74 -3.34
N ALA A 68 -38.92 -13.24 -3.48
CA ALA A 68 -37.92 -13.79 -4.39
C ALA A 68 -37.47 -15.20 -3.97
N GLU A 69 -37.30 -15.44 -2.66
CA GLU A 69 -37.00 -16.75 -2.08
C GLU A 69 -38.21 -17.70 -2.17
N GLU A 70 -39.44 -17.21 -1.93
CA GLU A 70 -40.67 -18.00 -2.14
C GLU A 70 -40.84 -18.41 -3.60
N ALA A 71 -40.51 -17.53 -4.55
CA ALA A 71 -40.53 -17.85 -5.98
C ALA A 71 -39.53 -18.95 -6.33
N LEU A 72 -38.32 -18.96 -5.73
CA LEU A 72 -37.36 -20.06 -5.90
C LEU A 72 -37.87 -21.38 -5.33
N ARG A 73 -38.56 -21.35 -4.18
CA ARG A 73 -39.17 -22.56 -3.58
C ARG A 73 -40.27 -23.17 -4.45
N LEU A 74 -41.00 -22.34 -5.19
CA LEU A 74 -42.09 -22.75 -6.07
C LEU A 74 -41.62 -23.09 -7.50
N TYR A 75 -40.36 -22.81 -7.82
CA TYR A 75 -39.80 -23.04 -9.15
C TYR A 75 -39.76 -24.53 -9.50
N ASP A 76 -40.31 -24.89 -10.66
CA ASP A 76 -40.45 -26.27 -11.09
C ASP A 76 -39.11 -26.81 -11.65
N LEU A 77 -38.36 -27.52 -10.80
CA LEU A 77 -37.08 -28.11 -11.14
C LEU A 77 -37.24 -29.50 -11.79
N PRO A 78 -36.39 -29.86 -12.76
CA PRO A 78 -36.37 -31.20 -13.35
C PRO A 78 -35.87 -32.30 -12.38
N VAL A 79 -35.36 -31.91 -11.21
CA VAL A 79 -34.84 -32.80 -10.15
C VAL A 79 -35.70 -32.61 -8.90
N ASP A 80 -35.99 -33.69 -8.18
CA ASP A 80 -36.83 -33.70 -6.97
C ASP A 80 -36.06 -33.17 -5.74
N VAL A 81 -35.61 -31.91 -5.82
CA VAL A 81 -34.86 -31.18 -4.77
C VAL A 81 -35.66 -29.95 -4.38
N SER A 82 -36.02 -29.84 -3.11
CA SER A 82 -36.70 -28.65 -2.56
C SER A 82 -35.66 -27.62 -2.10
N LEU A 83 -35.62 -26.46 -2.77
CA LEU A 83 -34.79 -25.29 -2.41
C LEU A 83 -35.34 -24.54 -1.18
N GLY A 84 -35.61 -25.24 -0.08
CA GLY A 84 -36.30 -24.69 1.09
C GLY A 84 -35.54 -23.57 1.81
N GLN A 85 -34.21 -23.64 1.84
CA GLN A 85 -33.32 -22.67 2.50
C GLN A 85 -32.41 -21.97 1.49
N ALA A 86 -32.83 -21.86 0.22
CA ALA A 86 -32.05 -21.11 -0.77
C ALA A 86 -32.25 -19.61 -0.56
N HIS A 87 -31.15 -18.85 -0.63
CA HIS A 87 -31.14 -17.40 -0.47
C HIS A 87 -31.04 -16.70 -1.83
N VAL A 88 -31.67 -15.53 -1.95
CA VAL A 88 -31.50 -14.64 -3.10
C VAL A 88 -30.59 -13.48 -2.69
N ARG A 89 -29.44 -13.37 -3.34
CA ARG A 89 -28.46 -12.32 -3.08
C ARG A 89 -28.39 -11.40 -4.29
N ILE A 90 -28.63 -10.11 -4.07
CA ILE A 90 -28.52 -9.10 -5.14
C ILE A 90 -27.12 -8.53 -5.16
N GLU A 91 -26.54 -8.45 -6.36
CA GLU A 91 -25.22 -7.87 -6.62
C GLU A 91 -25.31 -6.71 -7.61
N ASN A 92 -24.21 -5.94 -7.71
CA ASN A 92 -24.06 -4.87 -8.69
C ASN A 92 -25.15 -3.78 -8.67
N LEU A 93 -25.50 -3.29 -7.48
CA LEU A 93 -26.32 -2.08 -7.37
C LEU A 93 -25.64 -0.89 -8.10
N ASP A 94 -26.37 -0.20 -8.96
CA ASP A 94 -25.87 0.91 -9.79
C ASP A 94 -25.49 2.14 -8.94
N GLN A 95 -26.20 2.38 -7.83
CA GLN A 95 -25.86 3.45 -6.89
C GLN A 95 -24.97 2.93 -5.76
N GLN A 96 -23.70 3.37 -5.79
CA GLN A 96 -22.78 3.22 -4.68
C GLN A 96 -22.88 4.43 -3.74
N THR A 97 -22.93 4.17 -2.44
CA THR A 97 -23.01 5.22 -1.42
C THR A 97 -21.80 5.13 -0.50
N ASP A 98 -21.05 6.23 -0.38
CA ASP A 98 -19.95 6.30 0.57
C ASP A 98 -20.44 6.17 2.02
N ILE A 99 -19.66 5.50 2.87
CA ILE A 99 -19.97 5.32 4.30
C ILE A 99 -20.28 6.66 4.99
N ARG A 100 -19.58 7.71 4.58
CA ARG A 100 -19.74 9.06 5.12
C ARG A 100 -20.98 9.79 4.63
N GLU A 101 -21.55 9.39 3.50
CA GLU A 101 -22.80 9.93 2.95
C GLU A 101 -24.04 9.24 3.49
N ILE A 102 -23.90 8.20 4.32
CA ILE A 102 -25.03 7.55 4.98
C ILE A 102 -25.79 8.58 5.84
N ARG A 103 -27.10 8.66 5.62
CA ARG A 103 -28.05 9.55 6.30
C ARG A 103 -29.30 8.76 6.66
N ALA A 104 -30.14 9.35 7.51
CA ALA A 104 -31.41 8.75 7.94
C ALA A 104 -32.36 8.35 6.79
N ARG A 105 -32.22 8.95 5.60
CA ARG A 105 -33.02 8.59 4.42
C ARG A 105 -32.69 7.21 3.84
N HIS A 106 -31.53 6.66 4.16
CA HIS A 106 -31.07 5.36 3.68
C HIS A 106 -31.40 4.21 4.66
N VAL A 107 -32.14 4.49 5.74
CA VAL A 107 -32.54 3.48 6.73
C VAL A 107 -33.65 2.61 6.15
N ASN A 108 -33.55 1.29 6.33
CA ASN A 108 -34.44 0.27 5.79
C ASN A 108 -34.48 0.22 4.24
N THR A 109 -33.50 0.81 3.57
CA THR A 109 -33.34 0.71 2.11
C THR A 109 -32.10 -0.11 1.78
N LEU A 110 -32.07 -0.68 0.58
CA LEU A 110 -30.91 -1.39 0.06
C LEU A 110 -29.82 -0.40 -0.33
N VAL A 111 -28.61 -0.56 0.20
CA VAL A 111 -27.48 0.33 -0.09
C VAL A 111 -26.25 -0.52 -0.41
N SER A 112 -25.52 -0.15 -1.46
CA SER A 112 -24.19 -0.68 -1.74
C SER A 112 -23.14 0.26 -1.15
N VAL A 113 -22.25 -0.31 -0.32
CA VAL A 113 -21.15 0.39 0.33
C VAL A 113 -19.85 -0.32 -0.02
N GLN A 114 -18.81 0.45 -0.28
CA GLN A 114 -17.48 -0.07 -0.60
C GLN A 114 -16.48 0.30 0.49
N GLY A 115 -15.52 -0.58 0.76
CA GLY A 115 -14.40 -0.26 1.62
C GLY A 115 -13.51 -1.45 1.99
N ILE A 116 -12.52 -1.16 2.83
CA ILE A 116 -11.55 -2.15 3.32
C ILE A 116 -12.11 -2.79 4.59
N VAL A 117 -12.04 -4.12 4.67
CA VAL A 117 -12.37 -4.85 5.88
C VAL A 117 -11.28 -4.63 6.91
N ARG A 118 -11.56 -3.79 7.91
CA ARG A 118 -10.60 -3.52 8.99
C ARG A 118 -10.56 -4.66 9.99
N LYS A 119 -11.72 -5.21 10.32
CA LYS A 119 -11.87 -6.29 11.31
C LYS A 119 -12.95 -7.28 10.86
N ALA A 120 -12.73 -8.55 11.17
CA ALA A 120 -13.70 -9.61 11.03
C ALA A 120 -13.71 -10.44 12.32
N THR A 121 -14.90 -10.81 12.81
CA THR A 121 -15.01 -11.78 13.91
C THR A 121 -14.84 -13.20 13.38
N ASP A 122 -14.60 -14.16 14.27
CA ASP A 122 -14.76 -15.58 13.93
C ASP A 122 -16.24 -15.87 13.60
N VAL A 123 -16.46 -16.86 12.74
CA VAL A 123 -17.81 -17.36 12.43
C VAL A 123 -18.40 -18.04 13.67
N ARG A 124 -19.63 -17.65 14.04
CA ARG A 124 -20.33 -18.17 15.21
C ARG A 124 -21.76 -18.57 14.85
N PRO A 125 -22.29 -19.66 15.44
CA PRO A 125 -23.68 -20.04 15.23
C PRO A 125 -24.62 -19.05 15.94
N LYS A 126 -25.56 -18.48 15.20
CA LYS A 126 -26.68 -17.66 15.65
C LYS A 126 -27.97 -18.48 15.54
N ILE A 127 -28.83 -18.42 16.54
CA ILE A 127 -30.13 -19.10 16.49
C ILE A 127 -31.06 -18.31 15.57
N GLN A 128 -31.58 -18.94 14.53
CA GLN A 128 -32.59 -18.34 13.64
C GLN A 128 -34.00 -18.68 14.12
N GLU A 129 -34.24 -19.92 14.53
CA GLU A 129 -35.50 -20.36 15.12
C GLU A 129 -35.22 -21.12 16.43
N ALA A 130 -35.71 -20.56 17.53
CA ALA A 130 -35.53 -21.15 18.86
C ALA A 130 -36.69 -22.10 19.17
N ALA A 131 -36.38 -23.37 19.44
CA ALA A 131 -37.35 -24.33 19.93
C ALA A 131 -37.41 -24.30 21.47
N PHE A 132 -38.51 -23.79 22.02
CA PHE A 132 -38.72 -23.72 23.46
C PHE A 132 -39.55 -24.90 23.96
N GLU A 133 -38.98 -25.69 24.86
CA GLU A 133 -39.69 -26.75 25.57
C GLU A 133 -40.34 -26.20 26.84
N CYS A 134 -41.66 -26.35 26.94
CA CYS A 134 -42.37 -26.04 28.17
C CYS A 134 -42.10 -27.10 29.25
N GLN A 135 -41.45 -26.73 30.34
CA GLN A 135 -41.13 -27.62 31.46
C GLN A 135 -42.38 -28.20 32.19
N ARG A 136 -43.58 -27.71 31.87
CA ARG A 136 -44.83 -28.18 32.50
C ARG A 136 -45.57 -29.23 31.68
N CYS A 137 -45.55 -29.14 30.36
CA CYS A 137 -46.31 -30.02 29.48
C CYS A 137 -45.48 -30.68 28.37
N GLY A 138 -44.20 -30.34 28.24
CA GLY A 138 -43.29 -30.88 27.21
C GLY A 138 -43.61 -30.42 25.79
N THR A 139 -44.51 -29.46 25.61
CA THR A 139 -44.84 -28.93 24.28
C THR A 139 -43.71 -28.02 23.81
N LEU A 140 -43.22 -28.29 22.60
CA LEU A 140 -42.25 -27.46 21.89
C LEU A 140 -42.98 -26.30 21.20
N THR A 141 -42.44 -25.10 21.36
CA THR A 141 -42.91 -23.88 20.71
C THR A 141 -41.73 -23.27 19.96
N TYR A 142 -41.85 -23.16 18.64
CA TYR A 142 -40.83 -22.57 17.79
C TYR A 142 -41.11 -21.08 17.65
N ILE A 143 -40.09 -20.25 17.91
CA ILE A 143 -40.17 -18.80 17.76
C ILE A 143 -38.99 -18.32 16.93
N PRO A 144 -39.24 -17.65 15.78
CA PRO A 144 -38.18 -17.04 14.99
C PRO A 144 -37.53 -15.89 15.77
N GLN A 145 -36.20 -15.86 15.76
CA GLN A 145 -35.37 -14.89 16.45
C GLN A 145 -34.88 -13.81 15.47
N SER A 146 -35.83 -13.07 14.89
CA SER A 146 -35.54 -12.06 13.86
C SER A 146 -34.97 -10.76 14.43
N SER A 147 -35.16 -10.49 15.73
CA SER A 147 -34.70 -9.27 16.41
C SER A 147 -33.37 -9.47 17.14
N GLY A 148 -32.59 -8.39 17.29
CA GLY A 148 -31.35 -8.40 18.08
C GLY A 148 -31.53 -8.84 19.55
N ASP A 149 -32.74 -8.69 20.09
CA ASP A 149 -33.11 -9.22 21.41
C ASP A 149 -33.66 -10.65 21.32
N PHE A 150 -33.22 -11.49 22.26
CA PHE A 150 -33.69 -12.86 22.40
C PHE A 150 -35.15 -12.90 22.88
N GLN A 151 -36.05 -13.43 22.05
CA GLN A 151 -37.48 -13.51 22.34
C GLN A 151 -37.89 -14.87 22.88
N GLU A 152 -38.45 -14.85 24.10
CA GLU A 152 -39.06 -16.03 24.73
C GLU A 152 -40.59 -16.03 24.56
N PRO A 153 -41.22 -17.22 24.46
CA PRO A 153 -42.67 -17.33 24.43
C PRO A 153 -43.27 -16.79 25.72
N HIS A 154 -44.27 -15.92 25.61
CA HIS A 154 -45.02 -15.47 26.78
C HIS A 154 -45.95 -16.58 27.33
N GLU A 155 -46.52 -17.41 26.46
CA GLU A 155 -47.44 -18.48 26.85
C GLU A 155 -47.17 -19.74 26.04
N CYS A 156 -47.33 -20.90 26.68
CA CYS A 156 -47.16 -22.17 26.00
C CYS A 156 -48.38 -22.49 25.12
N GLN A 157 -48.17 -22.81 23.84
CA GLN A 157 -49.26 -23.17 22.92
C GLN A 157 -50.03 -24.45 23.34
N GLY A 158 -49.42 -25.33 24.13
CA GLY A 158 -50.05 -26.58 24.57
C GLY A 158 -50.89 -26.46 25.84
N CYS A 159 -50.43 -25.68 26.83
CA CYS A 159 -51.08 -25.59 28.13
C CYS A 159 -51.57 -24.21 28.53
N GLU A 160 -51.44 -23.20 27.66
CA GLU A 160 -51.90 -21.81 27.83
C GLU A 160 -51.47 -21.21 29.18
N ARG A 161 -50.30 -21.61 29.67
CA ARG A 161 -49.74 -21.14 30.92
C ARG A 161 -48.39 -20.49 30.65
N GLN A 162 -48.12 -19.42 31.39
CA GLN A 162 -46.76 -18.94 31.59
C GLN A 162 -45.95 -20.03 32.28
N GLY A 163 -44.98 -20.58 31.56
CA GLY A 163 -44.04 -21.57 32.04
C GLY A 163 -42.66 -20.96 32.18
N PRO A 164 -41.77 -21.57 32.97
CA PRO A 164 -40.37 -21.52 32.60
C PRO A 164 -40.20 -22.32 31.31
N PHE A 165 -39.71 -21.66 30.26
CA PHE A 165 -39.34 -22.27 28.99
C PHE A 165 -37.85 -22.58 29.01
N GLN A 166 -37.47 -23.70 28.41
CA GLN A 166 -36.07 -24.05 28.22
C GLN A 166 -35.81 -24.25 26.74
N ILE A 167 -34.72 -23.68 26.23
CA ILE A 167 -34.33 -23.86 24.84
C ILE A 167 -33.90 -25.32 24.64
N ASN A 168 -34.46 -25.94 23.62
CA ASN A 168 -34.03 -27.24 23.13
C ASN A 168 -33.08 -27.01 21.96
N PHE A 169 -31.77 -27.09 22.25
CA PHE A 169 -30.72 -26.85 21.25
C PHE A 169 -30.77 -27.88 20.11
N ASP A 170 -31.19 -29.12 20.36
CA ASP A 170 -31.24 -30.16 19.32
C ASP A 170 -32.33 -29.91 18.27
N GLN A 171 -33.37 -29.16 18.62
CA GLN A 171 -34.49 -28.81 17.72
C GLN A 171 -34.51 -27.34 17.30
N SER A 172 -33.51 -26.55 17.72
CA SER A 172 -33.37 -25.17 17.28
C SER A 172 -32.57 -25.13 15.98
N GLU A 173 -32.91 -24.21 15.10
CA GLU A 173 -32.15 -23.97 13.87
C GLU A 173 -31.08 -22.91 14.10
N PHE A 174 -29.84 -23.22 13.69
CA PHE A 174 -28.69 -22.34 13.78
C PHE A 174 -28.19 -22.01 12.39
N VAL A 175 -27.78 -20.76 12.21
CA VAL A 175 -27.14 -20.24 11.02
C VAL A 175 -25.81 -19.62 11.41
N ASP A 176 -24.80 -19.80 10.58
CA ASP A 176 -23.50 -19.17 10.82
C ASP A 176 -23.60 -17.65 10.65
N SER A 177 -22.99 -16.91 11.56
CA SER A 177 -23.03 -15.45 11.59
C SER A 177 -21.64 -14.89 11.85
N GLN A 178 -21.31 -13.82 11.16
CA GLN A 178 -20.04 -13.12 11.28
C GLN A 178 -20.28 -11.61 11.25
N LYS A 179 -19.51 -10.86 12.06
CA LYS A 179 -19.53 -9.40 12.04
C LYS A 179 -18.25 -8.88 11.38
N LEU A 180 -18.42 -7.99 10.42
CA LEU A 180 -17.36 -7.30 9.69
C LEU A 180 -17.40 -5.81 10.04
N ARG A 181 -16.24 -5.18 10.19
CA ARG A 181 -16.11 -3.73 10.30
C ARG A 181 -15.42 -3.22 9.05
N ILE A 182 -16.18 -2.55 8.20
CA ILE A 182 -15.74 -2.03 6.91
C ILE A 182 -15.37 -0.56 7.09
N GLN A 183 -14.27 -0.14 6.49
CA GLN A 183 -13.74 1.22 6.59
C GLN A 183 -13.61 1.84 5.19
N GLU A 184 -13.96 3.11 5.07
CA GLU A 184 -13.85 3.86 3.82
C GLU A 184 -12.38 3.95 3.38
N SER A 185 -12.14 3.80 2.08
CA SER A 185 -10.80 3.90 1.50
C SER A 185 -10.23 5.30 1.72
N PRO A 186 -8.99 5.43 2.24
CA PRO A 186 -8.42 6.73 2.62
C PRO A 186 -8.12 7.64 1.42
N GLU A 187 -8.11 7.10 0.20
CA GLU A 187 -7.74 7.81 -1.03
C GLU A 187 -8.73 8.92 -1.45
N GLY A 188 -10.01 8.79 -1.07
CA GLY A 188 -11.04 9.79 -1.35
C GLY A 188 -11.18 10.89 -0.27
N LEU A 189 -10.37 10.84 0.78
CA LEU A 189 -10.49 11.74 1.93
C LEU A 189 -9.68 13.02 1.71
N ARG A 190 -10.30 14.17 2.02
CA ARG A 190 -9.60 15.46 2.06
C ARG A 190 -8.77 15.52 3.35
N GLY A 191 -7.54 16.03 3.25
CA GLY A 191 -6.57 16.04 4.34
C GLY A 191 -7.15 16.56 5.67
N GLY A 192 -7.13 15.72 6.70
CA GLY A 192 -7.61 16.01 8.06
C GLY A 192 -8.91 15.31 8.46
N GLU A 193 -9.62 14.68 7.53
CA GLU A 193 -10.81 13.87 7.85
C GLU A 193 -10.43 12.45 8.25
N THR A 194 -11.02 11.94 9.32
CA THR A 194 -10.83 10.55 9.74
C THR A 194 -11.77 9.64 8.96
N PRO A 195 -11.26 8.54 8.36
CA PRO A 195 -12.10 7.54 7.70
C PRO A 195 -13.17 7.01 8.65
N LYS A 196 -14.41 6.93 8.17
CA LYS A 196 -15.51 6.34 8.92
C LYS A 196 -15.57 4.83 8.72
N SER A 197 -16.12 4.14 9.70
CA SER A 197 -16.37 2.70 9.64
C SER A 197 -17.85 2.39 9.78
N LEU A 198 -18.28 1.32 9.13
CA LEU A 198 -19.63 0.75 9.21
C LEU A 198 -19.53 -0.72 9.66
N ASP A 199 -20.38 -1.10 10.60
CA ASP A 199 -20.47 -2.47 11.08
C ASP A 199 -21.49 -3.22 10.22
N VAL A 200 -21.06 -4.33 9.64
CA VAL A 200 -21.85 -5.19 8.75
C VAL A 200 -22.00 -6.56 9.39
N HIS A 201 -23.22 -7.05 9.52
CA HIS A 201 -23.51 -8.41 9.93
C HIS A 201 -23.81 -9.26 8.69
N ILE A 202 -23.16 -10.41 8.59
CA ILE A 202 -23.32 -11.35 7.48
C ILE A 202 -23.70 -12.73 8.03
N GLU A 203 -24.49 -13.47 7.25
CA GLU A 203 -25.10 -14.73 7.66
C GLU A 203 -25.00 -15.82 6.56
N ASP A 204 -24.98 -17.08 7.00
CA ASP A 204 -24.92 -18.32 6.22
C ASP A 204 -23.68 -18.44 5.31
N ASP A 205 -23.87 -18.66 4.01
CA ASP A 205 -22.83 -19.08 3.07
C ASP A 205 -21.77 -18.01 2.72
N ILE A 206 -22.02 -16.72 2.97
CA ILE A 206 -21.01 -15.65 2.79
C ILE A 206 -20.05 -15.50 3.97
N THR A 207 -20.25 -16.28 5.04
CA THR A 207 -19.41 -16.20 6.23
C THR A 207 -18.08 -16.93 6.03
N GLY A 208 -16.98 -16.33 6.48
CA GLY A 208 -15.65 -16.94 6.42
C GLY A 208 -14.88 -16.71 5.12
N ASP A 209 -15.50 -16.20 4.06
CA ASP A 209 -14.83 -15.90 2.78
C ASP A 209 -13.94 -14.66 2.85
N VAL A 210 -14.30 -13.71 3.72
CA VAL A 210 -13.71 -12.38 3.78
C VAL A 210 -12.61 -12.32 4.84
N THR A 211 -11.42 -11.83 4.48
CA THR A 211 -10.31 -11.63 5.43
C THR A 211 -10.03 -10.16 5.73
N PRO A 212 -9.51 -9.82 6.93
CA PRO A 212 -9.10 -8.45 7.23
C PRO A 212 -8.02 -7.96 6.26
N GLY A 213 -8.23 -6.79 5.67
CA GLY A 213 -7.38 -6.19 4.65
C GLY A 213 -7.89 -6.35 3.22
N ASP A 214 -8.90 -7.22 2.99
CA ASP A 214 -9.56 -7.33 1.69
C ASP A 214 -10.44 -6.11 1.43
N HIS A 215 -10.53 -5.74 0.17
CA HIS A 215 -11.49 -4.75 -0.32
C HIS A 215 -12.78 -5.46 -0.68
N VAL A 216 -13.88 -4.92 -0.19
CA VAL A 216 -15.18 -5.53 -0.38
C VAL A 216 -16.18 -4.47 -0.76
N LYS A 217 -17.05 -4.86 -1.69
CA LYS A 217 -18.30 -4.19 -1.96
C LYS A 217 -19.40 -5.00 -1.29
N VAL A 218 -20.12 -4.34 -0.39
CA VAL A 218 -21.18 -4.95 0.39
C VAL A 218 -22.48 -4.29 0.05
N THR A 219 -23.45 -5.11 -0.36
CA THR A 219 -24.83 -4.68 -0.53
C THR A 219 -25.64 -5.17 0.65
N GLY A 220 -26.34 -4.27 1.32
CA GLY A 220 -27.08 -4.62 2.52
C GLY A 220 -28.15 -3.61 2.91
N ILE A 221 -28.89 -3.94 3.95
CA ILE A 221 -29.97 -3.12 4.50
C ILE A 221 -29.43 -2.38 5.72
N LEU A 222 -29.65 -1.07 5.78
CA LEU A 222 -29.23 -0.28 6.95
C LEU A 222 -30.29 -0.30 8.04
N HIS A 223 -29.88 -0.72 9.22
CA HIS A 223 -30.68 -0.74 10.44
C HIS A 223 -30.15 0.24 11.48
N LEU A 224 -30.99 0.57 12.45
CA LEU A 224 -30.67 1.46 13.55
C LEU A 224 -30.63 0.67 14.86
N GLU A 225 -29.51 0.74 15.55
CA GLU A 225 -29.35 0.20 16.90
C GLU A 225 -29.36 1.34 17.92
N GLN A 226 -30.11 1.18 19.00
CA GLN A 226 -30.20 2.20 20.03
C GLN A 226 -28.97 2.16 20.95
N GLN A 227 -28.28 3.29 21.12
CA GLN A 227 -27.17 3.33 22.08
C GLN A 227 -27.67 3.27 23.53
N GLY A 228 -27.03 2.40 24.33
CA GLY A 228 -27.18 2.33 25.78
C GLY A 228 -27.79 1.02 26.28
N SER A 229 -27.58 0.71 27.55
CA SER A 229 -28.23 -0.42 28.23
C SER A 229 -29.74 -0.20 28.35
N GLU A 230 -30.55 -1.27 28.51
CA GLU A 230 -32.02 -1.20 28.60
C GLU A 230 -32.59 -0.14 29.57
N GLN A 231 -31.81 0.29 30.57
CA GLN A 231 -32.19 1.28 31.59
C GLN A 231 -31.93 2.74 31.19
N ASP A 232 -30.99 3.01 30.28
CA ASP A 232 -30.61 4.37 29.84
C ASP A 232 -30.64 4.44 28.30
N LYS A 233 -31.85 4.58 27.76
CA LYS A 233 -32.11 4.68 26.33
C LYS A 233 -31.67 6.04 25.79
N SER A 234 -30.62 6.07 24.97
CA SER A 234 -30.20 7.28 24.26
C SER A 234 -31.16 7.65 23.13
N ALA A 235 -31.24 8.94 22.80
CA ALA A 235 -31.90 9.41 21.57
C ALA A 235 -30.99 9.33 20.34
N VAL A 236 -29.74 8.91 20.54
CA VAL A 236 -28.75 8.68 19.48
C VAL A 236 -28.76 7.19 19.13
N PHE A 237 -28.81 6.90 17.83
CA PHE A 237 -28.80 5.56 17.28
C PHE A 237 -27.52 5.38 16.46
N ASP A 238 -26.90 4.21 16.61
CA ASP A 238 -25.83 3.78 15.71
C ASP A 238 -26.46 3.09 14.50
N VAL A 239 -25.78 3.18 13.36
CA VAL A 239 -26.20 2.53 12.13
C VAL A 239 -25.35 1.28 11.96
N TYR A 240 -25.98 0.14 11.72
CA TYR A 240 -25.33 -1.07 11.27
C TYR A 240 -26.01 -1.56 9.99
N MET A 241 -25.32 -2.41 9.24
CA MET A 241 -25.83 -2.97 8.00
C MET A 241 -26.01 -4.48 8.15
N ASP A 242 -27.13 -5.02 7.70
CA ASP A 242 -27.28 -6.45 7.47
C ASP A 242 -26.91 -6.73 6.00
N GLY A 243 -25.77 -7.39 5.80
CA GLY A 243 -25.18 -7.67 4.50
C GLY A 243 -25.91 -8.80 3.78
N ILE A 244 -26.44 -8.50 2.60
CA ILE A 244 -27.11 -9.45 1.70
C ILE A 244 -26.10 -10.08 0.73
N SER A 245 -25.16 -9.29 0.22
CA SER A 245 -24.08 -9.80 -0.62
C SER A 245 -22.77 -9.13 -0.25
N VAL A 246 -21.70 -9.90 -0.31
CA VAL A 246 -20.34 -9.41 -0.16
C VAL A 246 -19.56 -9.92 -1.34
N THR A 247 -19.15 -9.01 -2.20
CA THR A 247 -18.25 -9.32 -3.31
C THR A 247 -16.87 -8.82 -2.91
N ILE A 248 -15.91 -9.74 -2.83
CA ILE A 248 -14.50 -9.37 -2.67
C ILE A 248 -14.08 -8.74 -3.98
N GLU A 249 -13.78 -7.45 -3.93
CA GLU A 249 -13.14 -6.78 -5.05
C GLU A 249 -11.67 -7.20 -5.00
N ASP A 250 -11.35 -8.24 -5.77
CA ASP A 250 -9.98 -8.47 -6.18
C ASP A 250 -9.61 -7.24 -7.02
N GLU A 251 -9.05 -6.21 -6.37
CA GLU A 251 -8.60 -4.99 -7.02
C GLU A 251 -7.54 -5.38 -8.07
N GLU A 252 -7.96 -5.73 -9.27
CA GLU A 252 -7.18 -5.65 -10.49
C GLU A 252 -7.13 -4.19 -10.91
N PHE A 253 -6.67 -3.31 -10.02
CA PHE A 253 -6.54 -1.88 -10.30
C PHE A 253 -7.83 -1.21 -10.79
N GLU A 254 -9.03 -1.82 -10.78
CA GLU A 254 -10.18 -1.46 -11.63
C GLU A 254 -10.89 -0.14 -11.30
N GLU A 255 -10.65 0.48 -10.15
CA GLU A 255 -11.48 1.61 -9.66
C GLU A 255 -11.06 3.00 -10.14
N MET A 256 -10.21 3.09 -11.17
CA MET A 256 -10.14 4.31 -11.95
C MET A 256 -10.90 4.10 -13.25
N ASP A 257 -12.04 4.79 -13.35
CA ASP A 257 -12.80 4.99 -14.58
C ASP A 257 -11.94 5.76 -15.58
N ILE A 258 -11.15 5.03 -16.36
CA ILE A 258 -10.38 5.59 -17.46
C ILE A 258 -11.35 5.71 -18.64
N THR A 259 -11.78 6.94 -18.92
CA THR A 259 -12.70 7.19 -20.03
C THR A 259 -12.03 6.86 -21.37
N ASP A 260 -12.82 6.59 -22.41
CA ASP A 260 -12.26 6.32 -23.74
C ASP A 260 -11.56 7.54 -24.36
N GLU A 261 -11.80 8.74 -23.84
CA GLU A 261 -11.07 9.96 -24.19
C GLU A 261 -9.68 9.96 -23.53
N ASP A 262 -9.62 9.70 -22.22
CA ASP A 262 -8.34 9.55 -21.48
C ASP A 262 -7.46 8.45 -22.10
N LYS A 263 -8.05 7.32 -22.52
CA LYS A 263 -7.28 6.23 -23.18
C LYS A 263 -6.62 6.68 -24.48
N LYS A 264 -7.30 7.50 -25.28
CA LYS A 264 -6.73 7.99 -26.53
C LYS A 264 -5.56 8.93 -26.25
N GLU A 265 -5.74 9.83 -25.30
CA GLU A 265 -4.68 10.76 -24.88
C GLU A 265 -3.46 10.01 -24.32
N ILE A 266 -3.67 9.00 -23.48
CA ILE A 266 -2.62 8.11 -22.95
C ILE A 266 -1.83 7.43 -24.08
N VAL A 267 -2.51 6.90 -25.11
CA VAL A 267 -1.87 6.20 -26.24
C VAL A 267 -1.17 7.18 -27.18
N GLU A 268 -1.68 8.40 -27.35
CA GLU A 268 -1.02 9.45 -28.11
C GLU A 268 0.28 9.87 -27.41
N LEU A 269 0.23 10.12 -26.10
CA LEU A 269 1.39 10.44 -25.27
C LEU A 269 2.44 9.33 -25.28
N SER A 270 2.02 8.05 -25.25
CA SER A 270 2.96 6.92 -25.25
C SER A 270 3.78 6.79 -26.54
N GLN A 271 3.34 7.42 -27.63
CA GLN A 271 4.00 7.37 -28.94
C GLN A 271 4.99 8.53 -29.15
N GLU A 272 5.01 9.52 -28.26
CA GLU A 272 5.94 10.65 -28.36
C GLU A 272 7.38 10.23 -28.02
N GLU A 273 8.35 10.69 -28.82
CA GLU A 273 9.78 10.34 -28.62
C GLU A 273 10.37 10.93 -27.32
N GLY A 274 9.72 11.94 -26.75
CA GLY A 274 10.13 12.65 -25.52
C GLY A 274 9.39 12.24 -24.23
N ILE A 275 8.63 11.13 -24.23
CA ILE A 275 7.76 10.75 -23.10
C ILE A 275 8.51 10.65 -21.77
N TYR A 276 9.75 10.17 -21.76
CA TYR A 276 10.53 10.05 -20.52
C TYR A 276 10.92 11.41 -19.92
N GLU A 277 11.26 12.39 -20.76
CA GLU A 277 11.59 13.75 -20.32
C GLU A 277 10.33 14.44 -19.78
N GLN A 278 9.21 14.34 -20.50
CA GLN A 278 7.92 14.85 -20.05
C GLN A 278 7.47 14.23 -18.72
N MET A 279 7.68 12.92 -18.52
CA MET A 279 7.36 12.23 -17.27
C MET A 279 8.23 12.71 -16.11
N VAL A 280 9.53 12.97 -16.36
CA VAL A 280 10.46 13.54 -15.37
C VAL A 280 10.07 14.98 -15.02
N ASP A 281 9.73 15.80 -16.00
CA ASP A 281 9.30 17.19 -15.81
C ASP A 281 7.96 17.27 -15.06
N SER A 282 7.10 16.25 -15.23
CA SER A 282 5.83 16.11 -14.49
C SER A 282 6.04 15.65 -13.05
N MET A 283 7.20 15.06 -12.74
CA MET A 283 7.54 14.53 -11.43
C MET A 283 8.15 15.61 -10.54
N ALA A 284 7.36 16.09 -9.58
CA ALA A 284 7.70 17.14 -8.62
C ALA A 284 8.28 18.41 -9.30
N PRO A 285 7.48 19.15 -10.10
CA PRO A 285 7.94 20.29 -10.88
C PRO A 285 8.53 21.43 -10.02
N ALA A 286 8.17 21.49 -8.73
CA ALA A 286 8.72 22.46 -7.79
C ALA A 286 10.19 22.21 -7.43
N ILE A 287 10.73 21.01 -7.70
CA ILE A 287 12.11 20.64 -7.37
C ILE A 287 12.92 20.67 -8.66
N TYR A 288 13.99 21.48 -8.67
CA TYR A 288 14.93 21.55 -9.79
C TYR A 288 15.94 20.39 -9.76
N GLY A 289 16.28 19.84 -10.92
CA GLY A 289 17.24 18.75 -11.07
C GLY A 289 16.71 17.38 -10.66
N TYR A 290 17.65 16.49 -10.30
CA TYR A 290 17.42 15.09 -9.90
C TYR A 290 16.72 14.24 -10.97
N ASP A 291 17.15 14.39 -12.23
CA ASP A 291 16.47 13.78 -13.37
C ASP A 291 16.52 12.24 -13.33
N GLU A 292 17.63 11.66 -12.88
CA GLU A 292 17.79 10.20 -12.76
C GLU A 292 16.98 9.65 -11.58
N GLU A 293 16.93 10.36 -10.44
CA GLU A 293 16.11 10.00 -9.30
C GLU A 293 14.61 10.08 -9.65
N LYS A 294 14.17 11.18 -10.26
CA LYS A 294 12.79 11.36 -10.73
C LYS A 294 12.39 10.30 -11.73
N LEU A 295 13.27 10.00 -12.71
CA LEU A 295 13.03 8.94 -13.68
C LEU A 295 12.87 7.59 -12.98
N ALA A 296 13.73 7.27 -12.02
CA ALA A 296 13.64 6.02 -11.29
C ALA A 296 12.37 5.95 -10.40
N MET A 297 11.91 7.07 -9.85
CA MET A 297 10.64 7.14 -9.09
C MET A 297 9.43 6.90 -10.01
N ILE A 298 9.47 7.44 -11.23
CA ILE A 298 8.48 7.12 -12.27
C ILE A 298 8.52 5.62 -12.59
N LEU A 299 9.69 5.04 -12.86
CA LEU A 299 9.79 3.60 -13.12
C LEU A 299 9.28 2.76 -11.94
N GLN A 300 9.48 3.21 -10.70
CA GLN A 300 8.90 2.57 -9.52
C GLN A 300 7.37 2.64 -9.52
N LEU A 301 6.78 3.78 -9.90
CA LEU A 301 5.33 3.94 -10.04
C LEU A 301 4.74 2.97 -11.06
N PHE A 302 5.41 2.76 -12.21
CA PHE A 302 4.97 1.80 -13.23
C PHE A 302 5.19 0.34 -12.82
N SER A 303 6.22 0.05 -12.01
CA SER A 303 6.59 -1.28 -11.50
C SER A 303 6.89 -2.31 -12.61
N GLY A 304 7.57 -3.41 -12.26
CA GLY A 304 7.83 -4.53 -13.17
C GLY A 304 6.67 -5.52 -13.25
N VAL A 305 6.82 -6.56 -14.07
CA VAL A 305 5.78 -7.59 -14.23
C VAL A 305 5.93 -8.66 -13.15
N THR A 306 4.84 -8.99 -12.46
CA THR A 306 4.82 -10.14 -11.54
C THR A 306 4.75 -11.43 -12.33
N LYS A 307 5.72 -12.33 -12.12
CA LYS A 307 5.82 -13.57 -12.91
C LYS A 307 5.37 -14.77 -12.07
N HIS A 308 4.59 -15.64 -12.69
CA HIS A 308 4.16 -16.91 -12.13
C HIS A 308 4.91 -18.03 -12.84
N LEU A 309 5.67 -18.80 -12.08
CA LEU A 309 6.37 -19.97 -12.59
C LEU A 309 5.42 -21.17 -12.65
N PRO A 310 5.67 -22.16 -13.52
CA PRO A 310 4.87 -23.40 -13.57
C PRO A 310 4.83 -24.16 -12.23
N ASP A 311 5.82 -23.95 -11.36
CA ASP A 311 5.94 -24.56 -10.03
C ASP A 311 5.17 -23.77 -8.94
N GLU A 312 4.20 -22.93 -9.33
CA GLU A 312 3.40 -22.03 -8.45
C GLU A 312 4.20 -20.96 -7.69
N SER A 313 5.52 -20.94 -7.84
CA SER A 313 6.37 -19.90 -7.25
C SER A 313 6.17 -18.56 -7.97
N ARG A 314 6.19 -17.48 -7.18
CA ARG A 314 5.96 -16.10 -7.64
C ARG A 314 7.25 -15.31 -7.57
N ILE A 315 7.60 -14.65 -8.66
CA ILE A 315 8.69 -13.67 -8.71
C ILE A 315 8.07 -12.27 -8.62
N ARG A 316 8.54 -11.47 -7.66
CA ARG A 316 8.07 -10.09 -7.47
C ARG A 316 8.47 -9.21 -8.66
N GLY A 317 7.54 -8.36 -9.09
CA GLY A 317 7.77 -7.29 -10.08
C GLY A 317 8.07 -5.93 -9.44
N ASP A 318 7.77 -5.78 -8.15
CA ASP A 318 7.86 -4.52 -7.42
C ASP A 318 9.31 -4.05 -7.20
N LEU A 319 9.48 -2.73 -7.22
CA LEU A 319 10.77 -2.05 -7.10
C LEU A 319 10.87 -1.34 -5.75
N HIS A 320 11.98 -1.55 -5.06
CA HIS A 320 12.28 -0.85 -3.81
C HIS A 320 13.38 0.20 -4.03
N MET A 321 13.10 1.43 -3.62
CA MET A 321 14.00 2.57 -3.74
C MET A 321 14.29 3.18 -2.37
N LEU A 322 15.54 3.59 -2.15
CA LEU A 322 15.97 4.36 -0.99
C LEU A 322 16.66 5.67 -1.42
N LEU A 323 16.20 6.79 -0.89
CA LEU A 323 16.80 8.11 -1.03
C LEU A 323 17.56 8.46 0.25
N ILE A 324 18.87 8.59 0.18
CA ILE A 324 19.72 9.00 1.31
C ILE A 324 20.30 10.36 1.00
N GLY A 325 20.36 11.27 1.96
CA GLY A 325 20.94 12.57 1.67
C GLY A 325 20.92 13.55 2.82
N ASP A 326 21.47 14.73 2.57
CA ASP A 326 21.50 15.79 3.55
C ASP A 326 20.09 16.38 3.81
N PRO A 327 19.82 16.92 5.01
CA PRO A 327 18.60 17.64 5.31
C PRO A 327 18.46 18.87 4.42
N GLY A 328 17.27 19.07 3.85
CA GLY A 328 16.96 20.24 3.02
C GLY A 328 16.98 20.01 1.51
N THR A 329 17.35 18.80 1.06
CA THR A 329 17.45 18.45 -0.38
C THR A 329 16.12 18.08 -1.04
N GLY A 330 14.97 18.42 -0.42
CA GLY A 330 13.65 18.17 -1.01
C GLY A 330 13.13 16.71 -0.96
N LYS A 331 13.88 15.77 -0.36
CA LYS A 331 13.50 14.33 -0.28
C LYS A 331 12.08 14.07 0.23
N SER A 332 11.69 14.65 1.37
CA SER A 332 10.34 14.46 1.92
C SER A 332 9.26 15.04 0.99
N GLN A 333 9.55 16.14 0.27
CA GLN A 333 8.62 16.73 -0.69
C GLN A 333 8.45 15.85 -1.94
N MET A 334 9.53 15.21 -2.43
CA MET A 334 9.43 14.20 -3.49
C MET A 334 8.53 13.03 -3.06
N ILE A 335 8.72 12.51 -1.85
CA ILE A 335 7.90 11.42 -1.31
C ILE A 335 6.42 11.83 -1.19
N SER A 336 6.14 13.02 -0.66
CA SER A 336 4.77 13.56 -0.59
C SER A 336 4.14 13.74 -1.97
N TYR A 337 4.93 14.09 -2.99
CA TYR A 337 4.42 14.22 -4.35
C TYR A 337 4.05 12.86 -4.96
N VAL A 338 4.87 11.82 -4.74
CA VAL A 338 4.53 10.44 -5.13
C VAL A 338 3.21 9.99 -4.53
N GLN A 339 2.93 10.36 -3.29
CA GLN A 339 1.67 9.96 -2.63
C GLN A 339 0.43 10.47 -3.35
N ASN A 340 0.52 11.66 -3.93
CA ASN A 340 -0.59 12.26 -4.67
C ASN A 340 -0.77 11.65 -6.07
N ILE A 341 0.32 11.20 -6.70
CA ILE A 341 0.30 10.59 -8.04
C ILE A 341 -0.02 9.10 -7.99
N ALA A 342 0.52 8.39 -7.01
CA ALA A 342 0.36 6.95 -6.90
C ALA A 342 -1.13 6.60 -6.76
N PRO A 343 -1.63 5.61 -7.51
CA PRO A 343 -3.03 5.20 -7.41
C PRO A 343 -3.37 4.73 -6.00
N ARG A 344 -2.44 4.02 -5.34
CA ARG A 344 -2.56 3.60 -3.94
C ARG A 344 -1.26 3.88 -3.22
N SER A 345 -1.32 4.70 -2.15
CA SER A 345 -0.16 5.00 -1.33
C SER A 345 -0.49 5.14 0.15
N VAL A 346 0.46 4.73 1.00
CA VAL A 346 0.39 4.93 2.44
C VAL A 346 1.67 5.62 2.89
N TYR A 347 1.52 6.75 3.57
CA TYR A 347 2.63 7.46 4.19
C TYR A 347 2.83 7.05 5.64
N THR A 348 4.09 6.89 6.03
CA THR A 348 4.45 6.61 7.40
C THR A 348 5.81 7.24 7.74
N SER A 349 5.96 7.69 8.98
CA SER A 349 7.23 8.27 9.47
C SER A 349 7.92 7.28 10.39
N GLY A 350 9.21 7.04 10.19
CA GLY A 350 10.01 6.07 10.93
C GLY A 350 10.03 6.30 12.45
N LYS A 351 9.87 7.55 12.94
CA LYS A 351 9.70 7.81 14.38
C LYS A 351 8.31 7.50 14.90
N GLY A 352 7.28 7.71 14.07
CA GLY A 352 5.88 7.55 14.45
C GLY A 352 5.38 6.11 14.35
N SER A 353 6.14 5.26 13.66
CA SER A 353 5.70 3.93 13.26
C SER A 353 6.40 2.86 14.07
N SER A 354 5.60 2.07 14.78
CA SER A 354 6.05 0.85 15.46
C SER A 354 5.89 -0.35 14.54
N SER A 355 6.52 -1.48 14.89
CA SER A 355 6.36 -2.77 14.22
C SER A 355 4.89 -3.12 14.00
N ALA A 356 4.05 -2.84 15.02
CA ALA A 356 2.61 -3.05 14.99
C ALA A 356 1.89 -2.13 13.99
N GLY A 357 2.33 -0.87 13.88
CA GLY A 357 1.81 0.10 12.92
C GLY A 357 2.28 -0.12 11.48
N LEU A 358 3.43 -0.77 11.27
CA LEU A 358 3.94 -1.13 9.95
C LEU A 358 3.35 -2.45 9.43
N THR A 359 3.24 -3.45 10.31
CA THR A 359 2.85 -4.82 9.94
C THR A 359 1.38 -5.09 10.22
N ALA A 360 1.07 -5.70 11.37
CA ALA A 360 -0.27 -5.85 11.89
C ALA A 360 -0.22 -6.08 13.41
N ALA A 361 -1.28 -5.67 14.08
CA ALA A 361 -1.39 -5.67 15.53
C ALA A 361 -2.62 -6.47 15.98
N ALA A 362 -2.45 -7.36 16.97
CA ALA A 362 -3.59 -7.96 17.65
C ALA A 362 -4.09 -6.97 18.72
N VAL A 363 -5.26 -6.37 18.49
CA VAL A 363 -5.90 -5.44 19.41
C VAL A 363 -7.09 -6.14 20.07
N ARG A 364 -7.17 -6.00 21.40
CA ARG A 364 -8.33 -6.47 22.16
C ARG A 364 -9.44 -5.44 21.97
N ASP A 365 -10.55 -5.88 21.40
CA ASP A 365 -11.68 -4.99 21.07
C ASP A 365 -12.98 -5.54 21.66
N ASP A 366 -13.91 -4.65 21.99
CA ASP A 366 -15.27 -4.98 22.48
C ASP A 366 -16.24 -5.25 21.31
N PHE A 367 -15.70 -5.44 20.10
CA PHE A 367 -16.46 -5.65 18.86
C PHE A 367 -17.19 -7.00 18.80
N GLY A 368 -16.71 -8.00 19.52
CA GLY A 368 -17.44 -9.24 19.77
C GLY A 368 -18.09 -9.22 21.15
N ASP A 369 -19.10 -10.07 21.38
CA ASP A 369 -19.73 -10.33 22.70
C ASP A 369 -18.76 -10.93 23.77
N GLY A 370 -17.44 -10.78 23.58
CA GLY A 370 -16.41 -11.21 24.49
C GLY A 370 -15.05 -10.59 24.20
N GLN A 371 -14.13 -10.75 25.15
CA GLN A 371 -12.75 -10.25 25.14
C GLN A 371 -11.84 -10.92 24.09
N GLN A 372 -12.24 -10.93 22.82
CA GLN A 372 -11.47 -11.51 21.74
C GLN A 372 -10.42 -10.55 21.19
N TRP A 373 -9.32 -11.14 20.72
CA TRP A 373 -8.28 -10.44 20.01
C TRP A 373 -8.72 -10.33 18.54
N THR A 374 -8.68 -9.12 18.01
CA THR A 374 -8.92 -8.83 16.59
C THR A 374 -7.62 -8.36 15.96
N LEU A 375 -7.44 -8.62 14.66
CA LEU A 375 -6.21 -8.28 13.97
C LEU A 375 -6.40 -6.98 13.18
N GLU A 376 -5.60 -5.96 13.47
CA GLU A 376 -5.57 -4.69 12.75
C GLU A 376 -4.39 -4.65 11.79
N ALA A 377 -4.68 -4.35 10.51
CA ALA A 377 -3.66 -4.19 9.48
C ALA A 377 -2.87 -2.88 9.66
N GLY A 378 -1.55 -2.96 9.49
CA GLY A 378 -0.62 -1.83 9.49
C GLY A 378 -0.35 -1.28 8.10
N ALA A 379 0.51 -0.26 8.02
CA ALA A 379 0.76 0.52 6.83
C ALA A 379 1.19 -0.30 5.60
N LEU A 380 2.05 -1.31 5.77
CA LEU A 380 2.54 -2.14 4.65
C LEU A 380 1.47 -3.08 4.08
N VAL A 381 0.54 -3.54 4.92
CA VAL A 381 -0.59 -4.37 4.50
C VAL A 381 -1.64 -3.50 3.80
N LEU A 382 -1.90 -2.32 4.35
CA LEU A 382 -2.81 -1.34 3.75
C LEU A 382 -2.29 -0.81 2.39
N ALA A 383 -0.98 -0.83 2.17
CA ALA A 383 -0.33 -0.46 0.91
C ALA A 383 -0.19 -1.60 -0.12
N ASP A 384 -0.84 -2.76 0.08
CA ASP A 384 -0.78 -3.90 -0.87
C ASP A 384 -1.06 -3.42 -2.31
N LYS A 385 -0.26 -3.89 -3.29
CA LYS A 385 -0.24 -3.48 -4.71
C LYS A 385 0.05 -1.99 -4.99
N GLY A 386 0.30 -1.18 -3.97
CA GLY A 386 0.61 0.25 -4.08
C GLY A 386 2.06 0.60 -3.71
N ILE A 387 2.26 1.83 -3.24
CA ILE A 387 3.54 2.34 -2.72
C ILE A 387 3.43 2.60 -1.22
N ALA A 388 4.32 1.98 -0.45
CA ALA A 388 4.58 2.34 0.94
C ALA A 388 5.70 3.39 0.99
N ALA A 389 5.36 4.60 1.42
CA ALA A 389 6.29 5.71 1.57
C ALA A 389 6.73 5.83 3.05
N VAL A 390 8.02 5.60 3.31
CA VAL A 390 8.60 5.64 4.66
C VAL A 390 9.67 6.73 4.74
N ASP A 391 9.41 7.78 5.52
CA ASP A 391 10.38 8.85 5.78
C ASP A 391 11.13 8.63 7.11
N GLU A 392 12.31 9.21 7.28
CA GLU A 392 13.20 9.02 8.45
C GLU A 392 13.47 7.54 8.79
N LEU A 393 13.80 6.73 7.79
CA LEU A 393 14.07 5.29 7.95
C LEU A 393 15.22 5.04 8.95
N ASP A 394 16.18 5.97 9.03
CA ASP A 394 17.30 5.95 9.98
C ASP A 394 16.87 6.13 11.45
N LYS A 395 15.66 6.66 11.72
CA LYS A 395 15.17 6.89 13.09
C LYS A 395 14.31 5.75 13.63
N MET A 396 14.04 4.71 12.84
CA MET A 396 13.32 3.53 13.31
C MET A 396 14.14 2.71 14.29
N ALA A 397 13.46 2.12 15.27
CA ALA A 397 14.09 1.16 16.17
C ALA A 397 14.50 -0.12 15.41
N PRO A 398 15.58 -0.82 15.82
CA PRO A 398 16.04 -2.04 15.15
C PRO A 398 14.96 -3.13 15.05
N ASP A 399 14.11 -3.27 16.09
CA ASP A 399 13.01 -4.24 16.08
C ASP A 399 11.99 -3.92 14.97
N ASP A 400 11.66 -2.64 14.76
CA ASP A 400 10.72 -2.19 13.71
C ASP A 400 11.31 -2.37 12.31
N ARG A 401 12.61 -2.15 12.16
CA ARG A 401 13.35 -2.44 10.92
C ARG A 401 13.32 -3.93 10.60
N SER A 402 13.43 -4.79 11.61
CA SER A 402 13.40 -6.25 11.43
C SER A 402 12.07 -6.75 10.85
N ALA A 403 10.96 -6.14 11.27
CA ALA A 403 9.62 -6.48 10.82
C ALA A 403 9.41 -6.21 9.31
N MET A 404 10.16 -5.25 8.74
CA MET A 404 10.11 -4.96 7.30
C MET A 404 10.83 -6.01 6.45
N HIS A 405 11.77 -6.79 7.00
CA HIS A 405 12.51 -7.79 6.22
C HIS A 405 11.61 -8.83 5.59
N GLU A 406 10.61 -9.30 6.33
CA GLU A 406 9.66 -10.31 5.86
C GLU A 406 8.78 -9.73 4.76
N ALA A 407 8.22 -8.53 4.99
CA ALA A 407 7.37 -7.82 4.05
C ALA A 407 8.10 -7.52 2.72
N LEU A 408 9.35 -7.05 2.78
CA LEU A 408 10.12 -6.70 1.58
C LEU A 408 10.62 -7.92 0.81
N GLU A 409 10.95 -9.01 1.49
CA GLU A 409 11.45 -10.22 0.83
C GLU A 409 10.32 -11.08 0.27
N GLN A 410 9.32 -11.39 1.10
CA GLN A 410 8.29 -12.38 0.81
C GLN A 410 6.98 -11.76 0.34
N GLN A 411 6.82 -10.44 0.46
CA GLN A 411 5.56 -9.71 0.21
C GLN A 411 4.38 -10.27 1.00
N LYS A 412 4.68 -10.83 2.17
CA LYS A 412 3.74 -11.44 3.11
C LYS A 412 4.24 -11.18 4.52
N ILE A 413 3.31 -11.06 5.45
CA ILE A 413 3.58 -10.84 6.87
C ILE A 413 2.83 -11.93 7.63
N SER A 414 3.58 -12.80 8.31
CA SER A 414 3.02 -13.81 9.20
C SER A 414 2.88 -13.24 10.62
N VAL A 415 1.65 -13.22 11.12
CA VAL A 415 1.36 -12.79 12.50
C VAL A 415 0.92 -14.01 13.30
N SER A 416 1.67 -14.31 14.36
CA SER A 416 1.33 -15.34 15.35
C SER A 416 1.24 -14.70 16.74
N LYS A 417 0.15 -13.98 17.01
CA LYS A 417 -0.04 -13.23 18.28
C LYS A 417 -1.41 -13.53 18.88
N ALA A 418 -1.45 -13.67 20.21
CA ALA A 418 -2.68 -13.85 20.99
C ALA A 418 -3.57 -15.02 20.52
N GLY A 419 -2.97 -16.09 19.98
CA GLY A 419 -3.67 -17.27 19.48
C GLY A 419 -4.15 -17.17 18.02
N ILE A 420 -3.94 -16.01 17.38
CA ILE A 420 -4.24 -15.79 15.96
C ILE A 420 -2.96 -16.07 15.16
N ASN A 421 -3.04 -17.06 14.27
CA ASN A 421 -2.02 -17.34 13.26
C ASN A 421 -2.61 -16.98 11.89
N ALA A 422 -2.24 -15.82 11.36
CA ALA A 422 -2.70 -15.32 10.08
C ALA A 422 -1.52 -14.88 9.22
N THR A 423 -1.65 -15.00 7.90
CA THR A 423 -0.67 -14.49 6.94
C THR A 423 -1.34 -13.41 6.10
N LEU A 424 -0.88 -12.17 6.24
CA LEU A 424 -1.37 -11.03 5.47
C LEU A 424 -0.48 -10.79 4.26
N LYS A 425 -1.08 -10.32 3.17
CA LYS A 425 -0.35 -9.95 1.94
C LYS A 425 0.17 -8.51 2.07
N SER A 426 1.38 -8.26 1.58
CA SER A 426 2.02 -6.93 1.59
C SER A 426 2.84 -6.73 0.32
N ARG A 427 2.18 -6.86 -0.84
CA ARG A 427 2.75 -6.76 -2.19
C ARG A 427 2.93 -5.29 -2.58
N CYS A 428 3.67 -4.53 -1.79
CA CYS A 428 3.87 -3.10 -2.01
C CYS A 428 5.29 -2.81 -2.49
N SER A 429 5.44 -1.76 -3.31
CA SER A 429 6.74 -1.13 -3.56
C SER A 429 7.12 -0.23 -2.39
N LEU A 430 8.39 -0.23 -1.96
CA LEU A 430 8.85 0.58 -0.83
C LEU A 430 9.65 1.78 -1.35
N LEU A 431 9.24 2.98 -0.98
CA LEU A 431 9.99 4.20 -1.20
C LEU A 431 10.44 4.74 0.17
N GLY A 432 11.73 4.61 0.46
CA GLY A 432 12.32 5.06 1.71
C GLY A 432 13.08 6.38 1.55
N ALA A 433 13.00 7.27 2.55
CA ALA A 433 14.00 8.32 2.75
C ALA A 433 14.76 8.11 4.07
N ALA A 434 16.07 8.35 4.02
CA ALA A 434 16.94 8.30 5.18
C ALA A 434 17.92 9.48 5.18
N ASN A 435 18.43 9.79 6.37
CA ASN A 435 19.53 10.73 6.55
C ASN A 435 20.80 9.98 6.95
N PRO A 436 21.99 10.52 6.60
CA PRO A 436 23.26 9.94 7.04
C PRO A 436 23.41 10.02 8.56
N LYS A 437 24.27 9.17 9.12
CA LYS A 437 24.43 8.99 10.57
C LYS A 437 24.68 10.29 11.35
N TYR A 438 25.46 11.20 10.78
CA TYR A 438 25.83 12.48 11.40
C TYR A 438 24.99 13.66 10.89
N GLY A 439 23.88 13.38 10.19
CA GLY A 439 23.00 14.38 9.61
C GLY A 439 23.49 14.91 8.26
N ARG A 440 24.79 15.09 8.05
CA ARG A 440 25.37 15.41 6.74
C ARG A 440 26.39 14.37 6.30
N PHE A 441 26.58 14.22 5.00
CA PHE A 441 27.66 13.42 4.46
C PHE A 441 29.02 14.09 4.74
N ASP A 442 29.94 13.29 5.27
CA ASP A 442 31.35 13.63 5.34
C ASP A 442 32.01 13.35 3.98
N GLN A 443 32.69 14.34 3.42
CA GLN A 443 33.40 14.22 2.14
C GLN A 443 34.73 13.47 2.28
N TYR A 444 35.16 13.11 3.50
CA TYR A 444 36.42 12.39 3.72
C TYR A 444 36.21 10.91 4.05
N GLU A 445 34.95 10.46 4.17
CA GLU A 445 34.59 9.09 4.47
C GLU A 445 33.72 8.50 3.35
N PRO A 446 33.89 7.23 2.97
CA PRO A 446 33.03 6.62 1.97
C PRO A 446 31.57 6.55 2.42
N ILE A 447 30.66 6.81 1.47
CA ILE A 447 29.23 6.92 1.73
C ILE A 447 28.65 5.62 2.33
N GLY A 448 29.19 4.46 1.95
CA GLY A 448 28.76 3.16 2.46
C GLY A 448 28.83 3.02 3.99
N GLU A 449 29.86 3.59 4.64
CA GLU A 449 30.02 3.52 6.11
C GLU A 449 29.11 4.52 6.85
N GLN A 450 28.67 5.57 6.16
CA GLN A 450 27.86 6.64 6.73
C GLN A 450 26.35 6.30 6.76
N ILE A 451 25.96 5.20 6.12
CA ILE A 451 24.59 4.68 6.09
C ILE A 451 24.35 3.78 7.31
N ASP A 452 23.52 4.23 8.25
CA ASP A 452 23.16 3.48 9.46
C ASP A 452 22.08 2.39 9.20
N LEU A 453 22.32 1.52 8.22
CA LEU A 453 21.42 0.42 7.86
C LEU A 453 22.15 -0.91 7.78
N GLU A 454 21.46 -1.98 8.17
CA GLU A 454 22.01 -3.32 8.08
C GLU A 454 22.24 -3.73 6.62
N PRO A 455 23.35 -4.41 6.27
CA PRO A 455 23.62 -4.89 4.91
C PRO A 455 22.49 -5.76 4.34
N ALA A 456 21.77 -6.47 5.22
CA ALA A 456 20.59 -7.25 4.87
C ALA A 456 19.43 -6.38 4.35
N LEU A 457 19.24 -5.17 4.86
CA LEU A 457 18.25 -4.21 4.32
C LEU A 457 18.74 -3.56 3.04
N ILE A 458 20.00 -3.11 3.01
CA ILE A 458 20.62 -2.47 1.84
C ILE A 458 20.51 -3.37 0.60
N SER A 459 20.78 -4.67 0.76
CA SER A 459 20.67 -5.66 -0.34
C SER A 459 19.24 -5.95 -0.81
N ARG A 460 18.20 -5.48 -0.10
CA ARG A 460 16.79 -5.63 -0.49
C ARG A 460 16.28 -4.45 -1.31
N PHE A 461 16.96 -3.30 -1.23
CA PHE A 461 16.70 -2.16 -2.10
C PHE A 461 17.31 -2.40 -3.48
N ASP A 462 16.48 -2.22 -4.50
CA ASP A 462 16.89 -2.35 -5.89
C ASP A 462 17.76 -1.13 -6.28
N LEU A 463 17.32 0.08 -5.90
CA LEU A 463 18.01 1.34 -6.13
C LEU A 463 18.28 2.12 -4.84
N ILE A 464 19.47 2.70 -4.73
CA ILE A 464 19.89 3.54 -3.61
C ILE A 464 20.52 4.78 -4.22
N PHE A 465 19.89 5.94 -4.01
CA PHE A 465 20.42 7.23 -4.47
C PHE A 465 20.95 8.02 -3.29
N THR A 466 22.07 8.70 -3.50
CA THR A 466 22.71 9.54 -2.49
C THR A 466 22.68 10.98 -2.97
N VAL A 467 21.86 11.78 -2.32
CA VAL A 467 21.66 13.20 -2.62
C VAL A 467 22.57 14.01 -1.70
N THR A 468 23.65 14.55 -2.27
CA THR A 468 24.61 15.41 -1.55
C THR A 468 24.33 16.88 -1.83
N ASP A 469 24.39 17.72 -0.80
CA ASP A 469 24.28 19.18 -0.91
C ASP A 469 25.68 19.77 -1.08
N GLN A 470 26.15 19.87 -2.32
CA GLN A 470 27.44 20.50 -2.64
C GLN A 470 27.22 21.92 -3.17
N PRO A 471 27.85 22.95 -2.60
CA PRO A 471 27.68 24.32 -3.05
C PRO A 471 28.33 24.52 -4.42
N ASP A 472 27.51 24.74 -5.45
CA ASP A 472 27.93 25.07 -6.81
C ASP A 472 27.25 26.37 -7.26
N GLU A 473 28.02 27.38 -7.67
CA GLU A 473 27.50 28.70 -8.00
C GLU A 473 26.55 28.69 -9.22
N GLU A 474 26.78 27.82 -10.20
CA GLU A 474 25.92 27.72 -11.38
C GLU A 474 24.64 26.96 -11.08
N GLU A 475 24.72 25.82 -10.38
CA GLU A 475 23.55 25.02 -10.00
C GLU A 475 22.69 25.75 -8.97
N ASP A 476 23.28 26.34 -7.94
CA ASP A 476 22.56 27.13 -6.91
C ASP A 476 21.82 28.30 -7.53
N LYS A 477 22.41 28.94 -8.55
CA LYS A 477 21.75 30.04 -9.26
C LYS A 477 20.52 29.55 -10.03
N ARG A 478 20.62 28.43 -10.73
CA ARG A 478 19.47 27.84 -11.46
C ARG A 478 18.40 27.36 -10.50
N LEU A 479 18.79 26.71 -9.40
CA LEU A 479 17.88 26.30 -8.33
C LEU A 479 17.15 27.51 -7.72
N ALA A 480 17.88 28.59 -7.41
CA ALA A 480 17.29 29.81 -6.87
C ALA A 480 16.33 30.47 -7.86
N GLU A 481 16.69 30.54 -9.14
CA GLU A 481 15.83 31.06 -10.20
C GLU A 481 14.53 30.25 -10.30
N HIS A 482 14.64 28.92 -10.30
CA HIS A 482 13.50 28.00 -10.33
C HIS A 482 12.57 28.14 -9.12
N ILE A 483 13.14 28.23 -7.91
CA ILE A 483 12.37 28.42 -6.67
C ILE A 483 11.65 29.77 -6.68
N LEU A 484 12.31 30.84 -7.16
CA LEU A 484 11.72 32.16 -7.25
C LEU A 484 10.59 32.21 -8.28
N GLN A 485 10.77 31.59 -9.45
CA GLN A 485 9.74 31.45 -10.48
C GLN A 485 8.53 30.67 -9.96
N THR A 486 8.76 29.52 -9.32
CA THR A 486 7.69 28.70 -8.73
C THR A 486 6.90 29.47 -7.68
N ASN A 487 7.59 30.18 -6.79
CA ASN A 487 6.94 31.03 -5.78
C ASN A 487 6.19 32.20 -6.42
N TYR A 488 6.72 32.80 -7.48
CA TYR A 488 6.07 33.89 -8.20
C TYR A 488 4.78 33.42 -8.87
N ALA A 489 4.81 32.29 -9.58
CA ALA A 489 3.62 31.65 -10.15
C ALA A 489 2.57 31.33 -9.05
N GLY A 490 3.01 30.80 -7.90
CA GLY A 490 2.13 30.54 -6.75
C GLY A 490 1.50 31.82 -6.16
N GLN A 491 2.26 32.92 -6.09
CA GLN A 491 1.76 34.23 -5.64
C GLN A 491 0.71 34.81 -6.59
N LEU A 492 0.94 34.71 -7.90
CA LEU A 492 -0.01 35.14 -8.92
C LEU A 492 -1.34 34.36 -8.82
N ASN A 493 -1.25 33.04 -8.64
CA ASN A 493 -2.42 32.17 -8.49
C ASN A 493 -3.20 32.48 -7.18
N THR A 494 -2.48 32.73 -6.08
CA THR A 494 -3.08 33.10 -4.78
C THR A 494 -3.76 34.47 -4.83
N GLN A 495 -3.11 35.48 -5.44
CA GLN A 495 -3.72 36.81 -5.60
C GLN A 495 -5.02 36.74 -6.40
N ARG A 496 -5.10 35.88 -7.42
CA ARG A 496 -6.32 35.68 -8.19
C ARG A 496 -7.44 35.03 -7.38
N THR A 497 -7.11 34.01 -6.59
CA THR A 497 -8.11 33.24 -5.82
C THR A 497 -8.66 34.07 -4.65
N GLU A 498 -7.82 34.85 -3.97
CA GLU A 498 -8.18 35.57 -2.75
C GLU A 498 -8.55 37.05 -2.98
N MET A 499 -8.09 37.70 -4.06
CA MET A 499 -8.47 39.10 -4.34
C MET A 499 -9.61 39.22 -5.36
N SER A 500 -10.65 39.96 -4.98
CA SER A 500 -11.80 40.23 -5.84
C SER A 500 -11.52 41.17 -7.04
N ALA A 501 -10.32 41.78 -7.12
CA ALA A 501 -9.90 42.66 -8.22
C ALA A 501 -8.39 42.56 -8.48
N PRO A 502 -7.93 41.54 -9.23
CA PRO A 502 -6.51 41.43 -9.61
C PRO A 502 -6.12 42.52 -10.62
N ASN A 503 -4.95 43.12 -10.43
CA ASN A 503 -4.36 44.09 -11.39
C ASN A 503 -3.66 43.41 -12.58
N ILE A 504 -3.79 42.09 -12.72
CA ILE A 504 -2.98 41.25 -13.61
C ILE A 504 -3.92 40.50 -14.56
N SER A 505 -3.55 40.42 -15.84
CA SER A 505 -4.37 39.79 -16.88
C SER A 505 -4.24 38.26 -16.83
N GLN A 506 -5.29 37.54 -17.20
CA GLN A 506 -5.31 36.06 -17.16
C GLN A 506 -4.21 35.43 -18.02
N ALA A 507 -3.84 36.08 -19.13
CA ALA A 507 -2.76 35.63 -20.01
C ALA A 507 -1.36 35.76 -19.40
N GLU A 508 -1.13 36.70 -18.47
CA GLU A 508 0.16 36.83 -17.77
C GLU A 508 0.31 35.76 -16.69
N VAL A 509 -0.79 35.36 -16.04
CA VAL A 509 -0.78 34.26 -15.08
C VAL A 509 -0.61 32.92 -15.81
N ASP A 510 -1.31 32.70 -16.92
CA ASP A 510 -1.25 31.44 -17.65
C ASP A 510 0.14 31.21 -18.29
N ASN A 511 0.83 32.26 -18.78
CA ASN A 511 2.20 32.13 -19.33
C ASN A 511 3.23 31.75 -18.25
N GLU A 512 3.21 32.41 -17.10
CA GLU A 512 4.16 32.15 -16.00
C GLU A 512 3.84 30.82 -15.29
N THR A 513 2.57 30.41 -15.29
CA THR A 513 2.16 29.11 -14.73
C THR A 513 2.48 27.97 -15.68
N GLN A 514 2.50 28.19 -17.01
CA GLN A 514 2.87 27.19 -18.00
C GLN A 514 4.33 26.73 -17.91
N GLU A 515 5.26 27.60 -17.50
CA GLU A 515 6.67 27.19 -17.32
C GLU A 515 6.90 26.30 -16.10
N VAL A 516 6.00 26.33 -15.10
CA VAL A 516 6.12 25.57 -13.84
C VAL A 516 5.07 24.45 -13.72
N ALA A 517 4.08 24.43 -14.61
CA ALA A 517 3.08 23.38 -14.65
C ALA A 517 3.71 22.05 -15.06
N PRO A 518 3.25 20.91 -14.50
CA PRO A 518 3.73 19.62 -14.94
C PRO A 518 3.37 19.42 -16.43
N ALA A 519 4.28 18.82 -17.19
CA ALA A 519 4.05 18.56 -18.62
C ALA A 519 2.82 17.66 -18.85
N ILE A 520 2.51 16.77 -17.90
CA ILE A 520 1.35 15.90 -17.86
C ILE A 520 0.56 16.23 -16.59
N GLU A 521 -0.76 16.43 -16.72
CA GLU A 521 -1.59 16.68 -15.55
C GLU A 521 -1.54 15.51 -14.56
N PRO A 522 -1.50 15.76 -13.24
CA PRO A 522 -1.37 14.68 -12.24
C PRO A 522 -2.48 13.62 -12.32
N ASP A 523 -3.71 14.01 -12.63
CA ASP A 523 -4.84 13.07 -12.79
C ASP A 523 -4.64 12.17 -14.01
N LEU A 524 -4.23 12.75 -15.14
CA LEU A 524 -3.93 12.00 -16.37
C LEU A 524 -2.73 11.07 -16.15
N LEU A 525 -1.68 11.51 -15.45
CA LEU A 525 -0.52 10.69 -15.10
C LEU A 525 -0.92 9.50 -14.20
N ARG A 526 -1.80 9.73 -13.22
CA ARG A 526 -2.35 8.66 -12.37
C ARG A 526 -3.15 7.65 -13.21
N LYS A 527 -3.99 8.11 -14.13
CA LYS A 527 -4.73 7.26 -15.10
C LYS A 527 -3.78 6.48 -16.01
N TYR A 528 -2.72 7.13 -16.48
CA TYR A 528 -1.69 6.52 -17.31
C TYR A 528 -1.01 5.35 -16.60
N ILE A 529 -0.56 5.56 -15.35
CA ILE A 529 0.10 4.52 -14.54
C ILE A 529 -0.86 3.33 -14.32
N ALA A 530 -2.12 3.60 -13.98
CA ALA A 530 -3.13 2.56 -13.81
C ALA A 530 -3.37 1.79 -15.12
N TYR A 531 -3.53 2.48 -16.25
CA TYR A 531 -3.74 1.88 -17.57
C TYR A 531 -2.58 0.96 -17.96
N SER A 532 -1.34 1.42 -17.78
CA SER A 532 -0.13 0.67 -18.12
C SER A 532 -0.01 -0.63 -17.30
N LYS A 533 -0.29 -0.57 -15.99
CA LYS A 533 -0.25 -1.75 -15.13
C LYS A 533 -1.30 -2.80 -15.47
N ARG A 534 -2.49 -2.38 -15.94
CA ARG A 534 -3.59 -3.28 -16.33
C ARG A 534 -3.35 -3.96 -17.68
N ASN A 535 -2.83 -3.22 -18.67
CA ASN A 535 -2.85 -3.67 -20.06
C ASN A 535 -1.50 -4.12 -20.60
N CYS A 536 -0.39 -3.75 -19.97
CA CYS A 536 0.95 -3.95 -20.52
C CYS A 536 1.78 -4.97 -19.71
N PHE A 537 2.12 -6.08 -20.36
CA PHE A 537 2.91 -7.17 -19.80
C PHE A 537 4.13 -7.47 -20.69
N PRO A 538 5.16 -6.60 -20.65
CA PRO A 538 6.28 -6.69 -21.57
C PRO A 538 7.09 -7.98 -21.42
N THR A 539 7.56 -8.51 -22.54
CA THR A 539 8.46 -9.66 -22.62
C THR A 539 9.86 -9.25 -23.05
N MET A 540 10.89 -9.83 -22.44
CA MET A 540 12.28 -9.47 -22.75
C MET A 540 12.73 -10.01 -24.11
N THR A 541 13.32 -9.14 -24.93
CA THR A 541 13.99 -9.54 -26.19
C THR A 541 15.37 -10.14 -25.92
N ASP A 542 15.86 -10.97 -26.84
CA ASP A 542 17.19 -11.59 -26.73
C ASP A 542 18.32 -10.55 -26.65
N GLU A 543 18.20 -9.45 -27.41
CA GLU A 543 19.17 -8.35 -27.41
C GLU A 543 19.23 -7.63 -26.05
N ALA A 544 18.07 -7.37 -25.44
CA ALA A 544 17.99 -6.77 -24.10
C ALA A 544 18.56 -7.69 -23.02
N MET A 545 18.27 -9.00 -23.10
CA MET A 545 18.82 -10.00 -22.17
C MET A 545 20.34 -10.08 -22.25
N GLU A 546 20.91 -10.07 -23.45
CA GLU A 546 22.36 -10.06 -23.65
C GLU A 546 23.00 -8.79 -23.04
N ARG A 547 22.42 -7.62 -23.29
CA ARG A 547 22.92 -6.35 -22.76
C ARG A 547 22.93 -6.30 -21.22
N ILE A 548 21.88 -6.79 -20.57
CA ILE A 548 21.75 -6.85 -19.11
C ILE A 548 22.74 -7.89 -18.54
N ARG A 549 22.84 -9.06 -19.17
CA ARG A 549 23.78 -10.12 -18.77
C ARG A 549 25.22 -9.62 -18.82
N ASP A 550 25.62 -8.99 -19.93
CA ASP A 550 26.99 -8.52 -20.12
C ASP A 550 27.34 -7.43 -19.11
N PHE A 551 26.40 -6.51 -18.81
CA PHE A 551 26.59 -5.52 -17.75
C PHE A 551 26.73 -6.16 -16.37
N TYR A 552 25.87 -7.13 -16.01
CA TYR A 552 25.93 -7.81 -14.72
C TYR A 552 27.25 -8.59 -14.54
N VAL A 553 27.74 -9.25 -15.60
CA VAL A 553 29.03 -9.97 -15.57
C VAL A 553 30.18 -8.99 -15.41
N ASP A 554 30.17 -7.86 -16.12
CA ASP A 554 31.18 -6.80 -15.96
C ASP A 554 31.16 -6.24 -14.54
N LEU A 555 29.97 -5.95 -13.99
CA LEU A 555 29.78 -5.47 -12.62
C LEU A 555 30.34 -6.45 -11.59
N ARG A 556 30.02 -7.74 -11.73
CA ARG A 556 30.46 -8.80 -10.81
C ARG A 556 31.96 -9.07 -10.91
N THR A 557 32.55 -8.93 -12.10
CA THR A 557 34.00 -9.08 -12.30
C THR A 557 34.76 -7.93 -11.62
N LYS A 558 34.18 -6.72 -11.65
CA LYS A 558 34.73 -5.55 -10.97
C LYS A 558 34.49 -5.54 -9.45
N GLY A 559 33.48 -6.26 -8.96
CA GLY A 559 33.13 -6.35 -7.53
C GLY A 559 33.35 -7.74 -6.93
N ALA A 560 34.47 -8.41 -7.24
CA ALA A 560 34.71 -9.81 -6.92
C ALA A 560 35.30 -10.08 -5.51
N ASP A 561 35.58 -9.06 -4.69
CA ASP A 561 36.11 -9.22 -3.33
C ASP A 561 35.00 -9.22 -2.25
N GLU A 562 35.22 -9.99 -1.18
CA GLU A 562 34.23 -10.25 -0.11
C GLU A 562 33.94 -9.05 0.81
N ASP A 563 34.80 -8.01 0.82
CA ASP A 563 34.74 -6.85 1.73
C ASP A 563 34.03 -5.61 1.14
N ALA A 564 33.33 -5.76 0.03
CA ALA A 564 32.66 -4.63 -0.62
C ALA A 564 31.49 -4.05 0.22
N PRO A 565 31.38 -2.71 0.44
CA PRO A 565 30.30 -2.09 1.19
C PRO A 565 28.90 -2.43 0.65
N VAL A 566 28.78 -2.70 -0.65
CA VAL A 566 27.53 -3.18 -1.28
C VAL A 566 27.83 -4.40 -2.15
N PRO A 567 27.49 -5.63 -1.72
CA PRO A 567 27.76 -6.82 -2.50
C PRO A 567 26.89 -6.88 -3.77
N VAL A 568 27.52 -7.11 -4.92
CA VAL A 568 26.84 -7.37 -6.19
C VAL A 568 26.23 -8.78 -6.16
N THR A 569 24.99 -8.87 -5.70
CA THR A 569 24.23 -10.12 -5.62
C THR A 569 23.35 -10.33 -6.85
N ALA A 570 22.84 -11.55 -7.02
CA ALA A 570 21.85 -11.87 -8.06
C ALA A 570 20.58 -11.00 -7.98
N ARG A 571 20.28 -10.39 -6.81
CA ARG A 571 19.16 -9.45 -6.66
C ARG A 571 19.31 -8.20 -7.53
N LYS A 572 20.54 -7.73 -7.78
CA LYS A 572 20.79 -6.59 -8.67
C LYS A 572 20.50 -6.93 -10.13
N LEU A 573 20.68 -8.19 -10.53
CA LEU A 573 20.23 -8.65 -11.85
C LEU A 573 18.70 -8.62 -11.97
N GLU A 574 17.99 -9.06 -10.92
CA GLU A 574 16.53 -8.97 -10.88
C GLU A 574 16.06 -7.51 -10.92
N ALA A 575 16.74 -6.59 -10.22
CA ALA A 575 16.45 -5.16 -10.26
C ALA A 575 16.57 -4.59 -11.69
N LEU A 576 17.65 -4.92 -12.41
CA LEU A 576 17.84 -4.48 -13.79
C LEU A 576 16.72 -4.95 -14.72
N VAL A 577 16.27 -6.19 -14.54
CA VAL A 577 15.15 -6.79 -15.29
C VAL A 577 13.85 -6.05 -14.97
N ARG A 578 13.54 -5.82 -13.69
CA ARG A 578 12.34 -5.08 -13.26
C ARG A 578 12.31 -3.65 -13.80
N LEU A 579 13.45 -2.93 -13.75
CA LEU A 579 13.56 -1.57 -14.27
C LEU A 579 13.38 -1.49 -15.78
N ALA A 580 13.92 -2.46 -16.51
CA ALA A 580 13.76 -2.51 -17.96
C ALA A 580 12.31 -2.87 -18.37
N GLU A 581 11.65 -3.75 -17.62
CA GLU A 581 10.20 -4.02 -17.78
C GLU A 581 9.35 -2.78 -17.45
N ALA A 582 9.66 -2.08 -16.36
CA ALA A 582 9.00 -0.83 -16.00
C ALA A 582 9.19 0.25 -17.09
N SER A 583 10.38 0.35 -17.68
CA SER A 583 10.65 1.26 -18.80
C SER A 583 9.81 0.90 -20.03
N ALA A 584 9.68 -0.38 -20.37
CA ALA A 584 8.83 -0.81 -21.48
C ALA A 584 7.33 -0.51 -21.23
N ARG A 585 6.89 -0.57 -19.98
CA ARG A 585 5.54 -0.17 -19.55
C ARG A 585 5.25 1.32 -19.72
N VAL A 586 6.24 2.19 -19.51
CA VAL A 586 6.09 3.64 -19.75
C VAL A 586 5.71 3.91 -21.20
N ARG A 587 6.21 3.14 -22.15
CA ARG A 587 5.89 3.28 -23.58
C ARG A 587 4.76 2.36 -24.07
N LEU A 588 4.01 1.75 -23.14
CA LEU A 588 2.91 0.81 -23.39
C LEU A 588 3.27 -0.29 -24.41
N SER A 589 4.50 -0.82 -24.33
CA SER A 589 4.99 -1.81 -25.29
C SER A 589 5.04 -3.21 -24.70
N ASP A 590 4.63 -4.19 -25.50
CA ASP A 590 4.60 -5.61 -25.11
C ASP A 590 5.97 -6.32 -25.14
N GLU A 591 7.03 -5.61 -25.51
CA GLU A 591 8.39 -6.15 -25.63
C GLU A 591 9.37 -5.16 -25.01
N VAL A 592 10.38 -5.64 -24.29
CA VAL A 592 11.48 -4.82 -23.77
C VAL A 592 12.58 -4.72 -24.82
N LYS A 593 12.87 -3.49 -25.27
CA LYS A 593 13.91 -3.22 -26.29
C LYS A 593 15.27 -2.99 -25.65
N ILE A 594 16.32 -3.00 -26.48
CA ILE A 594 17.68 -2.70 -26.03
C ILE A 594 17.81 -1.31 -25.37
N GLU A 595 17.07 -0.32 -25.88
CA GLU A 595 17.06 1.04 -25.30
C GLU A 595 16.54 1.06 -23.85
N ASP A 596 15.53 0.24 -23.55
CA ASP A 596 14.97 0.12 -22.20
C ASP A 596 16.00 -0.52 -21.24
N ALA A 597 16.74 -1.51 -21.73
CA ALA A 597 17.86 -2.11 -21.00
C ALA A 597 19.00 -1.10 -20.78
N GLU A 598 19.31 -0.25 -21.76
CA GLU A 598 20.33 0.79 -21.61
C GLU A 598 19.94 1.86 -20.59
N ARG A 599 18.67 2.28 -20.54
CA ARG A 599 18.16 3.19 -19.48
C ARG A 599 18.29 2.56 -18.09
N SER A 600 17.88 1.30 -17.94
CA SER A 600 18.03 0.55 -16.69
C SER A 600 19.50 0.46 -16.22
N VAL A 601 20.41 0.20 -17.17
CA VAL A 601 21.86 0.20 -16.92
C VAL A 601 22.37 1.59 -16.54
N ARG A 602 21.90 2.66 -17.18
CA ARG A 602 22.30 4.04 -16.87
C ARG A 602 21.92 4.42 -15.45
N ILE A 603 20.66 4.20 -15.06
CA ILE A 603 20.15 4.48 -13.71
C ILE A 603 20.95 3.69 -12.66
N THR A 604 21.12 2.39 -12.89
CA THR A 604 21.86 1.52 -11.96
C THR A 604 23.33 1.94 -11.85
N ARG A 605 23.94 2.37 -12.96
CA ARG A 605 25.30 2.87 -12.97
C ARG A 605 25.42 4.19 -12.19
N SER A 606 24.47 5.12 -12.34
CA SER A 606 24.43 6.36 -11.57
C SER A 606 24.43 6.05 -10.07
N CYS A 607 23.50 5.19 -9.62
CA CYS A 607 23.43 4.76 -8.22
C CYS A 607 24.77 4.20 -7.69
N LEU A 608 25.46 3.39 -8.49
CA LEU A 608 26.72 2.78 -8.10
C LEU A 608 27.90 3.73 -8.20
N GLN A 609 27.85 4.72 -9.09
CA GLN A 609 28.85 5.78 -9.17
C GLN A 609 28.78 6.66 -7.94
N ASP A 610 27.58 7.07 -7.53
CA ASP A 610 27.46 7.93 -6.36
C ASP A 610 28.02 7.25 -5.09
N ILE A 611 27.85 5.92 -4.97
CA ILE A 611 28.38 5.13 -3.85
C ILE A 611 29.87 4.77 -4.02
N GLY A 612 30.35 4.64 -5.26
CA GLY A 612 31.68 4.11 -5.61
C GLY A 612 32.70 5.13 -6.12
N VAL A 613 32.39 6.42 -6.05
CA VAL A 613 33.33 7.50 -6.36
C VAL A 613 34.22 7.75 -5.14
N ASP A 614 35.54 7.76 -5.34
CA ASP A 614 36.50 8.18 -4.32
C ASP A 614 36.30 9.67 -4.04
N PRO A 615 36.02 10.06 -2.77
CA PRO A 615 35.78 11.46 -2.41
C PRO A 615 36.94 12.40 -2.73
N GLU A 616 38.17 11.89 -2.90
CA GLU A 616 39.33 12.72 -3.23
C GLU A 616 39.66 12.83 -4.71
N THR A 617 39.43 11.77 -5.49
CA THR A 617 39.83 11.75 -6.91
C THR A 617 38.68 12.10 -7.83
N GLY A 618 37.43 12.06 -7.34
CA GLY A 618 36.24 12.25 -8.16
C GLY A 618 36.10 11.18 -9.26
N GLN A 619 36.88 10.11 -9.19
CA GLN A 619 36.88 9.01 -10.13
C GLN A 619 36.26 7.78 -9.48
N PHE A 620 35.58 6.98 -10.32
CA PHE A 620 35.08 5.68 -9.92
C PHE A 620 36.29 4.78 -9.61
N ASP A 621 36.50 4.50 -8.33
CA ASP A 621 37.57 3.63 -7.86
C ASP A 621 36.93 2.39 -7.24
N ALA A 622 37.17 1.24 -7.88
CA ALA A 622 36.65 -0.04 -7.38
C ALA A 622 37.14 -0.28 -5.94
N ASP A 623 38.34 0.18 -5.60
CA ASP A 623 38.96 0.06 -4.27
C ASP A 623 38.14 0.75 -3.16
N VAL A 624 37.32 1.79 -3.43
CA VAL A 624 36.42 2.41 -2.42
C VAL A 624 35.26 1.48 -2.10
N VAL A 625 34.75 0.83 -3.13
CA VAL A 625 33.73 -0.21 -3.05
C VAL A 625 34.32 -1.53 -2.58
N GLU A 626 35.63 -1.69 -2.41
CA GLU A 626 36.24 -2.96 -1.99
C GLU A 626 36.43 -3.05 -0.46
N THR A 627 36.38 -1.92 0.24
CA THR A 627 37.28 -1.76 1.40
C THR A 627 36.82 -0.75 2.45
N GLY A 628 35.79 0.06 2.13
CA GLY A 628 35.30 1.14 2.99
C GLY A 628 36.27 2.32 3.14
N GLN A 629 37.43 2.26 2.48
CA GLN A 629 38.43 3.32 2.43
C GLN A 629 39.00 3.43 1.01
N SER A 630 39.18 4.64 0.49
CA SER A 630 39.82 4.82 -0.81
C SER A 630 41.30 4.44 -0.77
N LYS A 631 41.87 4.07 -1.93
CA LYS A 631 43.30 3.81 -2.06
C LYS A 631 44.13 5.03 -1.63
N SER A 632 43.68 6.23 -2.00
CA SER A 632 44.25 7.50 -1.57
C SER A 632 44.20 7.66 -0.04
N GLN A 633 43.08 7.30 0.60
CA GLN A 633 42.93 7.37 2.06
C GLN A 633 43.79 6.35 2.80
N ARG A 634 43.89 5.12 2.29
CA ARG A 634 44.77 4.09 2.87
C ARG A 634 46.24 4.47 2.82
N ASP A 635 46.69 4.98 1.67
CA ASP A 635 48.06 5.46 1.53
C ASP A 635 48.31 6.65 2.45
N ARG A 636 47.33 7.55 2.64
CA ARG A 636 47.40 8.66 3.60
C ARG A 636 47.49 8.19 5.05
N ILE A 637 46.60 7.31 5.51
CA ILE A 637 46.61 6.77 6.88
C ILE A 637 47.94 6.05 7.15
N LYS A 638 48.46 5.31 6.17
CA LYS A 638 49.73 4.62 6.27
C LYS A 638 50.90 5.60 6.34
N ASN A 639 50.93 6.63 5.49
CA ASN A 639 51.94 7.68 5.51
C ASN A 639 51.89 8.47 6.82
N LEU A 640 50.70 8.77 7.33
CA LEU A 640 50.50 9.53 8.56
C LEU A 640 50.90 8.72 9.80
N LYS A 641 50.57 7.42 9.86
CA LYS A 641 51.09 6.51 10.89
C LYS A 641 52.61 6.38 10.84
N GLN A 642 53.18 6.27 9.65
CA GLN A 642 54.63 6.21 9.49
C GLN A 642 55.28 7.52 9.95
N LEU A 643 54.68 8.67 9.63
CA LEU A 643 55.14 9.99 10.05
C LEU A 643 55.10 10.16 11.57
N ILE A 644 54.00 9.76 12.21
CA ILE A 644 53.86 9.78 13.68
C ILE A 644 54.90 8.84 14.31
N GLY A 645 55.11 7.66 13.73
CA GLY A 645 56.13 6.69 14.15
C GLY A 645 57.57 7.22 14.02
N GLU A 646 57.89 7.95 12.95
CA GLU A 646 59.21 8.56 12.76
C GLU A 646 59.45 9.72 13.74
N ILE A 647 58.44 10.55 14.00
CA ILE A 647 58.56 11.69 14.90
C ILE A 647 58.57 11.24 16.36
N GLU A 648 57.84 10.18 16.75
CA GLU A 648 57.87 9.68 18.13
C GLU A 648 59.23 9.08 18.54
N GLU A 649 60.06 8.64 17.58
CA GLU A 649 61.45 8.20 17.86
C GLU A 649 62.37 9.37 18.25
N ASP A 650 62.08 10.58 17.75
CA ASP A 650 62.88 11.78 18.00
C ASP A 650 62.52 12.46 19.35
N TYR A 651 61.35 12.16 19.94
CA TYR A 651 60.80 12.84 21.12
C TYR A 651 60.39 11.89 22.26
N GLU A 652 60.96 12.06 23.46
CA GLU A 652 60.71 11.19 24.64
C GLU A 652 59.25 11.18 25.12
N GLU A 653 58.47 12.24 24.87
CA GLU A 653 57.06 12.36 25.32
C GLU A 653 56.04 11.94 24.25
N GLY A 654 56.48 11.59 23.03
CA GLY A 654 55.62 11.34 21.87
C GLY A 654 55.78 12.41 20.78
N ALA A 655 55.19 12.20 19.62
CA ALA A 655 55.27 13.12 18.49
C ALA A 655 54.42 14.40 18.74
N PRO A 656 55.00 15.61 18.75
CA PRO A 656 54.24 16.85 18.92
C PRO A 656 53.24 17.06 17.77
N VAL A 657 51.99 17.39 18.09
CA VAL A 657 50.92 17.60 17.07
C VAL A 657 51.33 18.67 16.07
N ASP A 658 51.90 19.79 16.51
CA ASP A 658 52.35 20.89 15.65
C ASP A 658 53.39 20.44 14.60
N GLU A 659 54.29 19.52 14.97
CA GLU A 659 55.34 19.03 14.07
C GLU A 659 54.83 17.94 13.11
N VAL A 660 53.91 17.10 13.58
CA VAL A 660 53.16 16.16 12.73
C VAL A 660 52.37 16.93 11.66
N MET A 661 51.71 18.02 12.04
CA MET A 661 50.93 18.87 11.15
C MET A 661 51.81 19.62 10.15
N ALA A 662 52.96 20.13 10.59
CA ALA A 662 53.92 20.80 9.70
C ALA A 662 54.52 19.85 8.65
N ARG A 663 54.89 18.62 9.05
CA ARG A 663 55.42 17.63 8.09
C ARG A 663 54.33 16.97 7.23
N ALA A 664 53.09 16.91 7.71
CA ALA A 664 51.96 16.47 6.89
C ALA A 664 51.74 17.41 5.69
N ASP A 665 51.90 18.73 5.91
CA ASP A 665 51.81 19.74 4.86
C ASP A 665 52.93 19.59 3.81
N GLU A 666 54.13 19.15 4.22
CA GLU A 666 55.25 18.84 3.30
C GLU A 666 54.99 17.63 2.39
N ILE A 667 54.13 16.70 2.81
CA ILE A 667 53.69 15.53 2.01
C ILE A 667 52.49 15.90 1.11
N GLY A 668 52.02 17.15 1.17
CA GLY A 668 50.88 17.64 0.40
C GLY A 668 49.52 17.29 1.02
N MET A 669 49.48 17.03 2.33
CA MET A 669 48.25 16.81 3.08
C MET A 669 47.80 18.12 3.75
N GLU A 670 46.59 18.57 3.42
CA GLU A 670 46.00 19.77 4.00
C GLU A 670 45.81 19.63 5.52
N GLN A 671 46.12 20.67 6.29
CA GLN A 671 46.11 20.63 7.77
C GLN A 671 44.77 20.14 8.35
N SER A 672 43.64 20.61 7.82
CA SER A 672 42.31 20.17 8.23
C SER A 672 42.08 18.66 8.07
N LYS A 673 42.66 18.06 7.02
CA LYS A 673 42.56 16.62 6.74
C LYS A 673 43.46 15.81 7.67
N ALA A 674 44.66 16.29 7.96
CA ALA A 674 45.58 15.64 8.88
C ALA A 674 44.99 15.60 10.30
N GLU A 675 44.38 16.69 10.76
CA GLU A 675 43.65 16.75 12.03
C GLU A 675 42.51 15.72 12.11
N HIS A 676 41.68 15.64 11.07
CA HIS A 676 40.56 14.69 11.02
C HIS A 676 41.03 13.22 11.10
N GLU A 677 42.08 12.86 10.36
CA GLU A 677 42.62 11.49 10.39
C GLU A 677 43.28 11.15 11.73
N ILE A 678 43.97 12.12 12.37
CA ILE A 678 44.54 11.95 13.73
C ILE A 678 43.44 11.68 14.75
N ASP A 679 42.35 12.45 14.74
CA ASP A 679 41.22 12.25 15.66
C ASP A 679 40.56 10.87 15.45
N LYS A 680 40.47 10.40 14.21
CA LYS A 680 39.96 9.07 13.88
C LYS A 680 40.87 7.96 14.40
N LEU A 681 42.19 8.10 14.23
CA LEU A 681 43.17 7.18 14.77
C LEU A 681 43.13 7.13 16.31
N LYS A 682 42.82 8.26 16.96
CA LYS A 682 42.57 8.34 18.42
C LYS A 682 41.31 7.60 18.83
N GLN A 683 40.21 7.75 18.10
CA GLN A 683 38.96 7.04 18.38
C GLN A 683 39.07 5.52 18.17
N LYS A 684 39.81 5.08 17.15
CA LYS A 684 40.10 3.65 16.89
C LYS A 684 41.10 3.04 17.88
N GLY A 685 41.80 3.88 18.66
CA GLY A 685 42.81 3.47 19.62
C GLY A 685 44.12 3.00 18.97
N GLU A 686 44.37 3.37 17.71
CA GLU A 686 45.62 3.08 16.99
C GLU A 686 46.70 4.15 17.24
N VAL A 687 46.27 5.35 17.67
CA VAL A 687 47.10 6.44 18.17
C VAL A 687 46.52 6.89 19.50
N TYR A 688 47.33 7.23 20.48
CA TYR A 688 46.87 7.77 21.77
C TYR A 688 47.70 8.97 22.19
N GLU A 689 47.14 9.78 23.09
CA GLU A 689 47.75 11.02 23.58
C GLU A 689 48.25 10.82 25.03
N PRO A 690 49.54 10.50 25.25
CA PRO A 690 50.11 10.33 26.59
C PRO A 690 50.24 11.64 27.39
N SER A 691 50.49 12.76 26.71
CA SER A 691 50.57 14.12 27.27
C SER A 691 49.88 15.09 26.31
N THR A 692 49.38 16.22 26.83
CA THR A 692 48.66 17.23 26.02
C THR A 692 49.51 17.63 24.80
N ASP A 693 48.90 17.55 23.62
CA ASP A 693 49.50 17.87 22.31
C ASP A 693 50.63 16.94 21.85
N HIS A 694 50.73 15.71 22.39
CA HIS A 694 51.70 14.70 21.94
C HIS A 694 51.01 13.38 21.57
N LEU A 695 51.33 12.83 20.41
CA LEU A 695 50.73 11.61 19.86
C LEU A 695 51.73 10.44 19.94
N ARG A 696 51.22 9.24 20.18
CA ARG A 696 51.99 7.99 20.05
C ARG A 696 51.18 6.93 19.33
N THR A 697 51.85 6.15 18.49
CA THR A 697 51.27 4.95 17.89
C THR A 697 51.19 3.81 18.92
N THR A 698 50.10 3.03 18.92
CA THR A 698 49.92 1.86 19.81
C THR A 698 50.58 0.59 19.28
#